data_AF-A0AAV2JYF1-F1
#
_entry.id   AF-A0AAV2JYF1-F1
#
_cell.length_a   1.000
_cell.length_b   1.000
_cell.length_c   1.000
_cell.angle_alpha   90.00
_cell.angle_beta   90.00
_cell.angle_gamma   90.00
#
_symmetry.space_group_name_H-M   'P 1'
#
loop_
_entity.id
_entity.type
_entity.pdbx_description
1 polymer ?
#
loop_
_entity_poly.entity_id
_entity_poly.type
_entity_poly.pdbx_seq_one_letter_code
_entity_poly.pdbx_strand_id
1 'polypeptide(L)'
;MNYMDEEMPSKDKNPPKIIDMTTSEKVVDLLNKAALIPTDEKLTVLKQVQELIINKDPSLLDNFLDEMIAFQTDKSIEVRKFVIGFIEEACKRDNELLLKLIVNLNMLLRDDSVNVIKKGILALTQLYKVALQWLVQSRVISGMQEACWELITQMKGEVLDLLDTENDGVRTHCIKFTEALIIALSPRTPDSEVPKRQENDISLDKVPKDHSYIRYDALCEEGKTAVEKLLKFMVHPAISSINLTTALGSLATIAKQRPMFMSQVVQAYETLHANLPPTLAKSQVSSVRKNLKMHLVAVLKHSCSVEFHVQICTLLQDLGMPQSEIARSTPSLREPRKRSRHDHYTEGKKVKMEPALIDEDEDKEEPVAQSTPKPAPVPAAQSAMDLTAEFLRPLLNPENVANLVLISMVYLPDVMPASFQSTYTPVESAGTDAQIRHLARLLSTQMTAAGIGPGLEQSKSKDQAVGEDSSSSSKDPLIKRKTPMVVQNISVVGGHTEKPPEVPVVKRLPEPILPIVPTKTPGGSGRKKVFRLSDVIQPLSDSQLENLSSKAVKRILHSEKSIAQSGMSQVRVKLLSRLVTQFEGVMKDDVLEFILEDIRSRSDLAFSLLYQEYTTYLSQMPAGLLDSYDHCLYTLLSGLQEKPEQRDGLFTKLVLEAPIITDSALEVIRRYCEDESRVYLGMTTLKELIYNRPMRQFQYLHVLLDLSSHEKEKVRTTALSFLKRMYEKEHLRDYIEKFALNYMQLLVHPNPPSLLFGADKDTEVASPWTEDTVRQCLFLYLSLLPLNHRLVHELASVYTEAIADIKRSVLRAIEQPIRGMGMNSPDLFLLVENCPKGAETLVTRCLHILTDKVPPSPELVERVRDLFYKRVPDVRFLIPVINGLEKREVILALPKLIKLNPIVVKEVFNRLLGTQHSEGSSSMSPLTPGDLLIALHNIDSNKCDMKSIIKATNLCFAEKNVYTSEVLAVVMQQLMEQSPLPMLLMRTVIQSLSMYPRLGGFVMNILARLIVKQVWNYPKVWEGFVKCCQRTRPQSYSVLLQLPHNQLKRVFERCPEMREPLLQHVLSFTPHQQAHITPSMMDVLEAHKKPPPKPVEPEKEIEAVPELVAEVPQTESTPDPEQNKLQNEEEPMEQEGAVAEVETAAACEEASPPPEAEEPMEESAQPEPTEPTEQDPEAEAETQAEAEVKAEAAAASGTEADE
;
A
#
# COMPACT_ATOMS: atom_id res chain seq x y z
N MET A 1 30.96 -58.37 -29.53
CA MET A 1 30.00 -58.60 -28.43
C MET A 1 28.95 -57.50 -28.58
N ASN A 2 28.05 -57.60 -29.56
CA ASN A 2 26.92 -58.53 -29.70
C ASN A 2 25.78 -58.12 -28.73
N TYR A 3 24.53 -57.86 -29.11
CA TYR A 3 23.78 -57.91 -30.39
C TYR A 3 22.49 -57.07 -30.18
N MET A 4 21.78 -56.45 -31.13
CA MET A 4 21.95 -56.02 -32.55
C MET A 4 20.87 -54.94 -32.80
N ASP A 5 20.90 -53.99 -33.74
CA ASP A 5 21.93 -53.34 -34.58
C ASP A 5 21.30 -52.00 -35.10
N GLU A 6 22.05 -51.11 -35.75
CA GLU A 6 21.53 -49.82 -36.28
C GLU A 6 21.29 -49.83 -37.80
N GLU A 7 20.05 -49.55 -38.25
CA GLU A 7 19.77 -49.16 -39.64
C GLU A 7 18.93 -47.87 -39.71
N MET A 8 19.43 -46.87 -40.45
CA MET A 8 18.62 -45.75 -40.94
C MET A 8 17.90 -46.13 -42.24
N PRO A 9 16.63 -45.74 -42.41
CA PRO A 9 16.08 -45.40 -43.72
C PRO A 9 15.94 -43.88 -43.88
N SER A 10 16.37 -43.37 -45.02
CA SER A 10 16.29 -41.94 -45.37
C SER A 10 14.86 -41.45 -45.65
N LYS A 11 14.63 -40.17 -45.33
CA LYS A 11 13.71 -39.23 -46.02
C LYS A 11 12.69 -39.84 -47.00
N ASP A 12 11.45 -40.01 -46.55
CA ASP A 12 10.26 -39.55 -47.29
C ASP A 12 8.96 -39.75 -46.46
N LYS A 13 8.59 -38.72 -45.69
CA LYS A 13 7.22 -38.54 -45.18
C LYS A 13 6.86 -37.06 -45.17
N ASN A 14 5.70 -36.74 -45.73
CA ASN A 14 5.10 -35.40 -45.66
C ASN A 14 4.94 -34.97 -44.18
N PRO A 15 4.99 -33.65 -43.88
CA PRO A 15 4.62 -33.17 -42.55
C PRO A 15 3.20 -33.66 -42.21
N PRO A 16 2.94 -34.04 -40.94
CA PRO A 16 1.61 -34.48 -40.55
C PRO A 16 0.62 -33.34 -40.81
N LYS A 17 -0.50 -33.64 -41.47
CA LYS A 17 -1.63 -32.71 -41.52
C LYS A 17 -2.06 -32.44 -40.09
N ILE A 18 -1.83 -31.22 -39.62
CA ILE A 18 -2.48 -30.71 -38.43
C ILE A 18 -3.97 -30.67 -38.77
N ILE A 19 -4.73 -31.59 -38.17
CA ILE A 19 -6.18 -31.49 -38.15
C ILE A 19 -6.49 -30.40 -37.14
N ASP A 20 -7.15 -29.32 -37.56
CA ASP A 20 -7.67 -28.29 -36.67
C ASP A 20 -8.79 -28.89 -35.81
N MET A 21 -8.41 -29.55 -34.71
CA MET A 21 -9.34 -30.05 -33.71
C MET A 21 -10.14 -28.88 -33.14
N THR A 22 -11.46 -29.01 -33.15
CA THR A 22 -12.36 -28.04 -32.53
C THR A 22 -12.09 -27.94 -31.02
N THR A 23 -12.50 -26.83 -30.40
CA THR A 23 -12.38 -26.67 -28.93
C THR A 23 -13.07 -27.81 -28.19
N SER A 24 -14.23 -28.27 -28.68
CA SER A 24 -14.99 -29.38 -28.11
C SER A 24 -14.24 -30.72 -28.18
N GLU A 25 -13.74 -31.11 -29.36
CA GLU A 25 -12.94 -32.35 -29.51
C GLU A 25 -11.68 -32.33 -28.62
N LYS A 26 -11.04 -31.16 -28.49
CA LYS A 26 -9.89 -31.01 -27.61
C LYS A 26 -10.25 -31.12 -26.12
N VAL A 27 -11.42 -30.62 -25.70
CA VAL A 27 -11.92 -30.80 -24.34
C VAL A 27 -12.24 -32.28 -24.07
N VAL A 28 -12.88 -32.99 -25.00
CA VAL A 28 -13.15 -34.43 -24.91
C VAL A 28 -11.85 -35.24 -24.78
N ASP A 29 -10.84 -34.96 -25.61
CA ASP A 29 -9.52 -35.61 -25.54
C ASP A 29 -8.84 -35.36 -24.17
N LEU A 30 -8.85 -34.12 -23.67
CA LEU A 30 -8.29 -33.77 -22.37
C LEU A 30 -9.06 -34.40 -21.20
N LEU A 31 -10.39 -34.47 -21.23
CA LEU A 31 -11.19 -35.13 -20.19
C LEU A 31 -10.94 -36.64 -20.15
N ASN A 32 -10.89 -37.30 -21.31
CA ASN A 32 -10.53 -38.73 -21.40
C ASN A 32 -9.12 -39.00 -20.86
N LYS A 33 -8.16 -38.11 -21.13
CA LYS A 33 -6.81 -38.16 -20.54
C LYS A 33 -6.86 -37.97 -19.02
N ALA A 34 -7.58 -36.98 -18.51
CA ALA A 34 -7.72 -36.73 -17.08
C ALA A 34 -8.38 -37.89 -16.30
N ALA A 35 -9.24 -38.69 -16.95
CA ALA A 35 -9.83 -39.89 -16.34
C ALA A 35 -8.79 -41.01 -16.15
N LEU A 36 -7.80 -41.13 -17.03
CA LEU A 36 -6.79 -42.21 -17.06
C LEU A 36 -5.46 -41.86 -16.37
N ILE A 37 -5.13 -40.56 -16.29
CA ILE A 37 -3.83 -40.05 -15.80
C ILE A 37 -3.75 -40.03 -14.26
N PRO A 38 -2.58 -40.36 -13.66
CA PRO A 38 -2.36 -40.28 -12.22
C PRO A 38 -2.47 -38.85 -11.66
N THR A 39 -2.73 -38.76 -10.36
CA THR A 39 -3.12 -37.54 -9.62
C THR A 39 -2.37 -36.26 -9.98
N ASP A 40 -1.04 -36.31 -10.05
CA ASP A 40 -0.20 -35.11 -10.09
C ASP A 40 -0.24 -34.40 -11.44
N GLU A 41 -0.32 -35.17 -12.53
CA GLU A 41 -0.50 -34.64 -13.90
C GLU A 41 -1.96 -34.28 -14.19
N LYS A 42 -2.93 -34.99 -13.60
CA LYS A 42 -4.37 -34.79 -13.81
C LYS A 42 -4.81 -33.34 -13.59
N LEU A 43 -4.27 -32.69 -12.56
CA LEU A 43 -4.54 -31.28 -12.24
C LEU A 43 -4.15 -30.31 -13.36
N THR A 44 -3.08 -30.60 -14.09
CA THR A 44 -2.61 -29.77 -15.21
C THR A 44 -3.55 -29.91 -16.41
N VAL A 45 -4.05 -31.13 -16.67
CA VAL A 45 -5.02 -31.41 -17.73
C VAL A 45 -6.38 -30.76 -17.43
N LEU A 46 -6.89 -30.90 -16.20
CA LEU A 46 -8.18 -30.31 -15.81
C LEU A 46 -8.15 -28.77 -15.82
N LYS A 47 -7.02 -28.14 -15.49
CA LYS A 47 -6.83 -26.67 -15.66
C LYS A 47 -6.87 -26.24 -17.12
N GLN A 48 -6.35 -27.05 -18.04
CA GLN A 48 -6.48 -26.77 -19.48
C GLN A 48 -7.94 -26.87 -19.93
N VAL A 49 -8.69 -27.86 -19.45
CA VAL A 49 -10.14 -27.96 -19.72
C VAL A 49 -10.87 -26.72 -19.20
N GLN A 50 -10.63 -26.32 -17.94
CA GLN A 50 -11.22 -25.11 -17.35
C GLN A 50 -10.98 -23.86 -18.21
N GLU A 51 -9.74 -23.62 -18.67
CA GLU A 51 -9.43 -22.46 -19.51
C GLU A 51 -10.18 -22.52 -20.86
N LEU A 52 -10.30 -23.71 -21.46
CA LEU A 52 -11.03 -23.89 -22.71
C LEU A 52 -12.54 -23.63 -22.56
N ILE A 53 -13.18 -24.09 -21.48
CA ILE A 53 -14.64 -24.00 -21.31
C ILE A 53 -15.13 -22.79 -20.51
N ILE A 54 -14.29 -22.11 -19.72
CA ILE A 54 -14.66 -20.88 -19.01
C ILE A 54 -14.20 -19.62 -19.77
N ASN A 55 -13.07 -19.66 -20.47
CA ASN A 55 -12.46 -18.45 -21.04
C ASN A 55 -12.38 -18.46 -22.57
N LYS A 56 -11.94 -19.57 -23.20
CA LYS A 56 -11.82 -19.63 -24.67
C LYS A 56 -13.19 -19.76 -25.37
N ASP A 57 -14.02 -20.67 -24.91
CA ASP A 57 -15.34 -20.97 -25.50
C ASP A 57 -16.39 -21.26 -24.41
N PRO A 58 -16.98 -20.21 -23.81
CA PRO A 58 -17.98 -20.35 -22.75
C PRO A 58 -19.24 -21.13 -23.14
N SER A 59 -19.51 -21.32 -24.44
CA SER A 59 -20.67 -22.09 -24.91
C SER A 59 -20.57 -23.58 -24.59
N LEU A 60 -19.35 -24.07 -24.29
CA LEU A 60 -19.08 -25.45 -23.93
C LEU A 60 -19.23 -25.73 -22.42
N LEU A 61 -19.43 -24.70 -21.59
CA LEU A 61 -19.43 -24.85 -20.13
C LEU A 61 -20.55 -25.78 -19.62
N ASP A 62 -21.78 -25.61 -20.11
CA ASP A 62 -22.91 -26.45 -19.69
C ASP A 62 -22.86 -27.87 -20.29
N ASN A 63 -22.18 -28.02 -21.43
CA ASN A 63 -22.03 -29.30 -22.14
C ASN A 63 -21.02 -30.26 -21.48
N PHE A 64 -20.07 -29.73 -20.70
CA PHE A 64 -19.01 -30.50 -20.01
C PHE A 64 -19.04 -30.33 -18.49
N LEU A 65 -20.17 -29.86 -17.96
CA LEU A 65 -20.31 -29.54 -16.54
C LEU A 65 -20.24 -30.81 -15.68
N ASP A 66 -21.01 -31.84 -16.05
CA ASP A 66 -21.13 -33.07 -15.27
C ASP A 66 -19.82 -33.87 -15.28
N GLU A 67 -19.08 -33.90 -16.40
CA GLU A 67 -17.74 -34.51 -16.49
C GLU A 67 -16.73 -33.81 -15.58
N MET A 68 -16.76 -32.49 -15.50
CA MET A 68 -15.87 -31.71 -14.62
C MET A 68 -16.24 -31.90 -13.14
N ILE A 69 -17.53 -32.01 -12.82
CA ILE A 69 -18.02 -32.22 -11.46
C ILE A 69 -17.83 -33.67 -10.99
N ALA A 70 -17.80 -34.67 -11.87
CA ALA A 70 -17.54 -36.07 -11.51
C ALA A 70 -16.25 -36.26 -10.69
N PHE A 71 -15.22 -35.44 -10.97
CA PHE A 71 -13.96 -35.42 -10.23
C PHE A 71 -14.08 -34.96 -8.77
N GLN A 72 -15.25 -34.50 -8.30
CA GLN A 72 -15.49 -34.23 -6.87
C GLN A 72 -15.36 -35.50 -6.00
N THR A 73 -15.45 -36.68 -6.61
CA THR A 73 -15.28 -37.97 -5.92
C THR A 73 -13.85 -38.52 -6.01
N ASP A 74 -12.91 -37.79 -6.62
CA ASP A 74 -11.52 -38.22 -6.73
C ASP A 74 -10.85 -38.31 -5.34
N LYS A 75 -10.03 -39.34 -5.14
CA LYS A 75 -9.31 -39.60 -3.88
C LYS A 75 -8.35 -38.45 -3.53
N SER A 76 -7.86 -37.71 -4.52
CA SER A 76 -6.96 -36.59 -4.32
C SER A 76 -7.65 -35.36 -3.74
N ILE A 77 -7.17 -34.93 -2.57
CA ILE A 77 -7.53 -33.68 -1.91
C ILE A 77 -7.36 -32.47 -2.86
N GLU A 78 -6.31 -32.47 -3.68
CA GLU A 78 -6.03 -31.36 -4.59
C GLU A 78 -6.98 -31.34 -5.80
N VAL A 79 -7.44 -32.51 -6.27
CA VAL A 79 -8.45 -32.60 -7.34
C VAL A 79 -9.81 -32.12 -6.82
N ARG A 80 -10.21 -32.50 -5.60
CA ARG A 80 -11.45 -31.99 -4.99
C ARG A 80 -11.39 -30.48 -4.72
N LYS A 81 -10.25 -29.96 -4.24
CA LYS A 81 -10.01 -28.50 -4.13
C LYS A 81 -10.05 -27.79 -5.48
N PHE A 82 -9.57 -28.42 -6.55
CA PHE A 82 -9.70 -27.90 -7.91
C PHE A 82 -11.17 -27.84 -8.35
N VAL A 83 -11.98 -28.87 -8.11
CA VAL A 83 -13.41 -28.87 -8.47
C VAL A 83 -14.17 -27.76 -7.73
N ILE A 84 -13.86 -27.48 -6.46
CA ILE A 84 -14.41 -26.30 -5.76
C ILE A 84 -14.01 -25.00 -6.46
N GLY A 85 -12.76 -24.88 -6.93
CA GLY A 85 -12.30 -23.73 -7.71
C GLY A 85 -12.98 -23.62 -9.08
N PHE A 86 -13.28 -24.75 -9.74
CA PHE A 86 -14.05 -24.79 -10.98
C PHE A 86 -15.49 -24.31 -10.76
N ILE A 87 -16.18 -24.80 -9.72
CA ILE A 87 -17.51 -24.31 -9.31
C ILE A 87 -17.48 -22.80 -9.04
N GLU A 88 -16.44 -22.31 -8.35
CA GLU A 88 -16.29 -20.89 -8.02
C GLU A 88 -16.17 -20.00 -9.26
N GLU A 89 -15.45 -20.43 -10.30
CA GLU A 89 -15.31 -19.66 -11.55
C GLU A 89 -16.48 -19.88 -12.52
N ALA A 90 -17.06 -21.08 -12.58
CA ALA A 90 -18.23 -21.37 -13.40
C ALA A 90 -19.44 -20.51 -12.96
N CYS A 91 -19.73 -20.47 -11.66
CA CYS A 91 -20.81 -19.64 -11.11
C CYS A 91 -20.53 -18.13 -11.16
N LYS A 92 -19.29 -17.68 -11.41
CA LYS A 92 -18.97 -16.26 -11.70
C LYS A 92 -19.14 -15.92 -13.18
N ARG A 93 -18.98 -16.92 -14.07
CA ARG A 93 -19.14 -16.79 -15.52
C ARG A 93 -20.62 -16.81 -15.91
N ASP A 94 -21.39 -17.70 -15.29
CA ASP A 94 -22.84 -17.81 -15.42
C ASP A 94 -23.47 -18.15 -14.05
N ASN A 95 -24.34 -17.27 -13.58
CA ASN A 95 -25.00 -17.41 -12.28
C ASN A 95 -26.05 -18.52 -12.27
N GLU A 96 -26.65 -18.89 -13.42
CA GLU A 96 -27.73 -19.90 -13.44
C GLU A 96 -27.21 -21.31 -13.16
N LEU A 97 -25.93 -21.58 -13.48
CA LEU A 97 -25.25 -22.84 -13.15
C LEU A 97 -25.21 -23.10 -11.64
N LEU A 98 -25.33 -22.07 -10.80
CA LEU A 98 -25.40 -22.23 -9.35
C LEU A 98 -26.55 -23.16 -8.92
N LEU A 99 -27.67 -23.19 -9.66
CA LEU A 99 -28.78 -24.11 -9.42
C LEU A 99 -28.37 -25.59 -9.52
N LYS A 100 -27.46 -25.91 -10.45
CA LYS A 100 -26.91 -27.27 -10.63
C LYS A 100 -25.76 -27.55 -9.65
N LEU A 101 -24.95 -26.53 -9.35
CA LEU A 101 -23.67 -26.69 -8.66
C LEU A 101 -23.72 -26.54 -7.13
N ILE A 102 -24.74 -25.88 -6.57
CA ILE A 102 -24.80 -25.61 -5.11
C ILE A 102 -24.81 -26.89 -4.26
N VAL A 103 -25.48 -27.95 -4.72
CA VAL A 103 -25.53 -29.25 -4.02
C VAL A 103 -24.15 -29.90 -3.94
N ASN A 104 -23.38 -29.82 -5.03
CA ASN A 104 -22.01 -30.33 -5.11
C ASN A 104 -21.07 -29.55 -4.18
N LEU A 105 -21.21 -28.21 -4.12
CA LEU A 105 -20.48 -27.39 -3.17
C LEU A 105 -20.84 -27.71 -1.70
N ASN A 106 -22.10 -28.02 -1.40
CA ASN A 106 -22.54 -28.44 -0.07
C ASN A 106 -21.94 -29.80 0.34
N MET A 107 -21.84 -30.77 -0.59
CA MET A 107 -21.15 -32.03 -0.35
C MET A 107 -19.66 -31.81 -0.05
N LEU A 108 -18.99 -30.98 -0.85
CA LEU A 108 -17.57 -30.64 -0.70
C LEU A 108 -17.27 -29.79 0.54
N LEU A 109 -18.25 -29.06 1.08
CA LEU A 109 -18.14 -28.35 2.36
C LEU A 109 -18.13 -29.32 3.57
N ARG A 110 -18.61 -30.55 3.38
CA ARG A 110 -18.70 -31.62 4.40
C ARG A 110 -17.73 -32.79 4.13
N ASP A 111 -16.65 -32.52 3.38
CA ASP A 111 -15.58 -33.47 3.06
C ASP A 111 -14.74 -33.85 4.30
N ASP A 112 -14.29 -35.11 4.40
CA ASP A 112 -13.43 -35.58 5.50
C ASP A 112 -12.12 -34.77 5.66
N SER A 113 -11.64 -34.15 4.58
CA SER A 113 -10.41 -33.36 4.58
C SER A 113 -10.68 -31.90 4.90
N VAL A 114 -10.20 -31.44 6.05
CA VAL A 114 -10.20 -30.02 6.45
C VAL A 114 -9.59 -29.08 5.38
N ASN A 115 -8.72 -29.57 4.49
CA ASN A 115 -8.16 -28.79 3.38
C ASN A 115 -9.15 -28.56 2.23
N VAL A 116 -10.11 -29.47 2.05
CA VAL A 116 -11.24 -29.32 1.12
C VAL A 116 -12.29 -28.39 1.75
N ILE A 117 -12.68 -28.62 3.01
CA ILE A 117 -13.60 -27.73 3.77
C ILE A 117 -13.14 -26.27 3.70
N LYS A 118 -11.86 -25.98 4.02
CA LYS A 118 -11.31 -24.60 3.96
C LYS A 118 -11.46 -23.95 2.58
N LYS A 119 -11.29 -24.70 1.48
CA LYS A 119 -11.51 -24.18 0.11
C LYS A 119 -13.01 -24.04 -0.20
N GLY A 120 -13.87 -24.92 0.33
CA GLY A 120 -15.33 -24.79 0.27
C GLY A 120 -15.82 -23.48 0.89
N ILE A 121 -15.33 -23.15 2.09
CA ILE A 121 -15.60 -21.88 2.78
C ILE A 121 -15.14 -20.67 1.93
N LEU A 122 -13.95 -20.72 1.31
CA LEU A 122 -13.47 -19.64 0.45
C LEU A 122 -14.35 -19.43 -0.79
N ALA A 123 -14.80 -20.50 -1.44
CA ALA A 123 -15.71 -20.40 -2.58
C ALA A 123 -17.07 -19.85 -2.16
N LEU A 124 -17.66 -20.34 -1.06
CA LEU A 124 -18.92 -19.82 -0.52
C LEU A 124 -18.80 -18.33 -0.13
N THR A 125 -17.63 -17.89 0.36
CA THR A 125 -17.34 -16.46 0.67
C THR A 125 -17.49 -15.54 -0.55
N GLN A 126 -17.18 -16.03 -1.76
CA GLN A 126 -17.44 -15.28 -3.00
C GLN A 126 -18.88 -15.50 -3.50
N LEU A 127 -19.31 -16.76 -3.58
CA LEU A 127 -20.58 -17.14 -4.20
C LEU A 127 -21.81 -16.64 -3.43
N TYR A 128 -21.73 -16.46 -2.11
CA TYR A 128 -22.82 -15.85 -1.33
C TYR A 128 -23.19 -14.46 -1.85
N LYS A 129 -22.18 -13.63 -2.18
CA LYS A 129 -22.39 -12.28 -2.73
C LYS A 129 -22.98 -12.34 -4.14
N VAL A 130 -22.43 -13.22 -4.99
CA VAL A 130 -22.89 -13.41 -6.38
C VAL A 130 -24.35 -13.87 -6.41
N ALA A 131 -24.70 -14.86 -5.58
CA ALA A 131 -26.07 -15.38 -5.46
C ALA A 131 -27.06 -14.31 -4.97
N LEU A 132 -26.73 -13.58 -3.90
CA LEU A 132 -27.57 -12.50 -3.39
C LEU A 132 -27.75 -11.40 -4.45
N GLN A 133 -26.70 -11.04 -5.18
CA GLN A 133 -26.77 -10.06 -6.27
C GLN A 133 -27.69 -10.54 -7.41
N TRP A 134 -27.56 -11.80 -7.83
CA TRP A 134 -28.36 -12.40 -8.90
C TRP A 134 -29.85 -12.48 -8.55
N LEU A 135 -30.19 -12.87 -7.32
CA LEU A 135 -31.58 -12.91 -6.84
C LEU A 135 -32.19 -11.50 -6.72
N VAL A 136 -31.42 -10.52 -6.25
CA VAL A 136 -31.85 -9.11 -6.17
C VAL A 136 -32.03 -8.48 -7.56
N GLN A 137 -31.30 -8.95 -8.57
CA GLN A 137 -31.47 -8.54 -9.97
C GLN A 137 -32.58 -9.30 -10.73
N SER A 138 -33.07 -10.42 -10.17
CA SER A 138 -34.09 -11.27 -10.79
C SER A 138 -35.49 -10.68 -10.59
N ARG A 139 -36.16 -10.27 -11.68
CA ARG A 139 -37.50 -9.64 -11.65
C ARG A 139 -38.62 -10.56 -11.14
N VAL A 140 -38.45 -11.86 -11.36
CA VAL A 140 -39.30 -12.94 -10.86
C VAL A 140 -38.35 -14.05 -10.43
N ILE A 141 -38.57 -14.59 -9.24
CA ILE A 141 -37.77 -15.70 -8.71
C ILE A 141 -38.59 -16.99 -8.90
N SER A 142 -37.92 -18.02 -9.38
CA SER A 142 -38.49 -19.36 -9.57
C SER A 142 -38.28 -20.23 -8.32
N GLY A 143 -39.14 -21.22 -8.08
CA GLY A 143 -38.99 -22.12 -6.93
C GLY A 143 -37.66 -22.89 -6.87
N MET A 144 -36.96 -23.04 -7.99
CA MET A 144 -35.58 -23.58 -8.01
C MET A 144 -34.57 -22.57 -7.45
N GLN A 145 -34.74 -21.27 -7.73
CA GLN A 145 -33.93 -20.20 -7.15
C GLN A 145 -34.23 -20.00 -5.65
N GLU A 146 -35.49 -20.15 -5.23
CA GLU A 146 -35.87 -20.16 -3.80
C GLU A 146 -35.17 -21.30 -3.07
N ALA A 147 -35.29 -22.54 -3.55
CA ALA A 147 -34.60 -23.71 -2.97
C ALA A 147 -33.06 -23.56 -2.98
N CYS A 148 -32.48 -22.96 -4.02
CA CYS A 148 -31.06 -22.64 -4.07
C CYS A 148 -30.65 -21.61 -3.00
N TRP A 149 -31.48 -20.58 -2.75
CA TRP A 149 -31.22 -19.59 -1.71
C TRP A 149 -31.39 -20.16 -0.30
N GLU A 150 -32.37 -21.03 -0.09
CA GLU A 150 -32.55 -21.77 1.17
C GLU A 150 -31.32 -22.63 1.47
N LEU A 151 -30.77 -23.35 0.48
CA LEU A 151 -29.56 -24.15 0.65
C LEU A 151 -28.31 -23.27 0.93
N ILE A 152 -28.16 -22.13 0.25
CA ILE A 152 -27.09 -21.15 0.54
C ILE A 152 -27.25 -20.58 1.96
N THR A 153 -28.49 -20.34 2.39
CA THR A 153 -28.82 -19.86 3.73
C THR A 153 -28.52 -20.92 4.81
N GLN A 154 -28.76 -22.20 4.53
CA GLN A 154 -28.33 -23.31 5.37
C GLN A 154 -26.80 -23.40 5.45
N MET A 155 -26.10 -23.37 4.32
CA MET A 155 -24.64 -23.45 4.28
C MET A 155 -23.97 -22.26 4.99
N LYS A 156 -24.55 -21.05 4.91
CA LYS A 156 -24.18 -19.88 5.73
C LYS A 156 -24.26 -20.20 7.23
N GLY A 157 -25.34 -20.85 7.67
CA GLY A 157 -25.49 -21.32 9.06
C GLY A 157 -24.38 -22.30 9.44
N GLU A 158 -24.19 -23.35 8.65
CA GLU A 158 -23.17 -24.38 8.89
C GLU A 158 -21.75 -23.77 9.00
N VAL A 159 -21.38 -22.82 8.14
CA VAL A 159 -20.06 -22.14 8.23
C VAL A 159 -19.95 -21.20 9.45
N LEU A 160 -21.05 -20.59 9.90
CA LEU A 160 -21.08 -19.80 11.14
C LEU A 160 -21.05 -20.65 12.41
N ASP A 161 -21.47 -21.91 12.36
CA ASP A 161 -21.38 -22.86 13.47
C ASP A 161 -20.01 -23.56 13.48
N LEU A 162 -19.34 -23.70 12.32
CA LEU A 162 -17.95 -24.12 12.22
C LEU A 162 -16.94 -23.15 12.89
N LEU A 163 -17.36 -21.97 13.37
CA LEU A 163 -16.53 -21.11 14.24
C LEU A 163 -16.12 -21.81 15.53
N ASP A 164 -16.94 -22.74 16.05
CA ASP A 164 -16.68 -23.45 17.31
C ASP A 164 -15.93 -24.79 17.09
N THR A 165 -15.51 -25.10 15.86
CA THR A 165 -14.75 -26.32 15.52
C THR A 165 -13.39 -26.36 16.20
N GLU A 166 -12.91 -27.54 16.60
CA GLU A 166 -11.56 -27.72 17.13
C GLU A 166 -10.43 -27.30 16.16
N ASN A 167 -10.68 -27.40 14.84
CA ASN A 167 -9.66 -27.12 13.83
C ASN A 167 -9.42 -25.61 13.62
N ASP A 168 -8.31 -25.12 14.17
CA ASP A 168 -7.88 -23.72 14.10
C ASP A 168 -7.81 -23.12 12.68
N GLY A 169 -7.47 -23.96 11.71
CA GLY A 169 -7.42 -23.59 10.29
C GLY A 169 -8.81 -23.39 9.69
N VAL A 170 -9.80 -24.21 10.05
CA VAL A 170 -11.21 -24.03 9.63
C VAL A 170 -11.76 -22.75 10.25
N ARG A 171 -11.58 -22.55 11.56
CA ARG A 171 -12.00 -21.33 12.27
C ARG A 171 -11.46 -20.05 11.62
N THR A 172 -10.18 -20.03 11.24
CA THR A 172 -9.54 -18.92 10.50
C THR A 172 -10.30 -18.56 9.22
N HIS A 173 -10.81 -19.55 8.48
CA HIS A 173 -11.59 -19.33 7.25
C HIS A 173 -13.03 -18.92 7.55
N CYS A 174 -13.66 -19.49 8.59
CA CYS A 174 -14.98 -19.06 9.05
C CYS A 174 -14.99 -17.58 9.47
N ILE A 175 -13.95 -17.10 10.16
CA ILE A 175 -13.81 -15.66 10.51
C ILE A 175 -13.84 -14.79 9.24
N LYS A 176 -13.14 -15.20 8.17
CA LYS A 176 -13.15 -14.48 6.88
C LYS A 176 -14.46 -14.59 6.09
N PHE A 177 -15.19 -15.70 6.22
CA PHE A 177 -16.57 -15.79 5.73
C PHE A 177 -17.48 -14.80 6.48
N THR A 178 -17.41 -14.78 7.81
CA THR A 178 -18.19 -13.89 8.68
C THR A 178 -17.91 -12.41 8.39
N GLU A 179 -16.65 -12.01 8.16
CA GLU A 179 -16.28 -10.67 7.69
C GLU A 179 -16.99 -10.29 6.39
N ALA A 180 -16.91 -11.16 5.37
CA ALA A 180 -17.54 -10.91 4.08
C ALA A 180 -19.08 -10.89 4.18
N LEU A 181 -19.66 -11.72 5.05
CA LEU A 181 -21.09 -11.80 5.32
C LEU A 181 -21.60 -10.51 5.98
N ILE A 182 -20.94 -10.04 7.05
CA ILE A 182 -21.26 -8.78 7.74
C ILE A 182 -21.23 -7.61 6.75
N ILE A 183 -20.20 -7.54 5.89
CA ILE A 183 -20.05 -6.50 4.88
C ILE A 183 -21.17 -6.59 3.82
N ALA A 184 -21.55 -7.78 3.35
CA ALA A 184 -22.64 -7.95 2.40
C ALA A 184 -24.02 -7.62 3.01
N LEU A 185 -24.26 -7.99 4.27
CA LEU A 185 -25.55 -7.85 4.95
C LEU A 185 -25.72 -6.54 5.74
N SER A 186 -24.86 -5.55 5.51
CA SER A 186 -24.99 -4.20 6.07
C SER A 186 -24.84 -3.12 5.00
N PRO A 187 -25.55 -1.98 5.12
CA PRO A 187 -25.57 -0.95 4.09
C PRO A 187 -24.30 -0.10 4.12
N ARG A 188 -23.87 0.39 2.96
CA ARG A 188 -22.82 1.41 2.84
C ARG A 188 -23.33 2.77 3.37
N THR A 189 -22.45 3.49 4.04
CA THR A 189 -22.62 4.91 4.45
C THR A 189 -21.75 5.82 3.56
N PRO A 190 -21.98 7.16 3.55
CA PRO A 190 -21.12 8.10 2.81
C PRO A 190 -19.64 8.03 3.18
N ASP A 191 -19.34 7.68 4.43
CA ASP A 191 -17.99 7.53 4.98
C ASP A 191 -17.39 6.12 4.84
N SER A 192 -18.06 5.18 4.17
CA SER A 192 -17.58 3.77 4.10
C SER A 192 -16.37 3.61 3.16
N GLU A 193 -15.22 3.23 3.70
CA GLU A 193 -13.97 3.01 2.95
C GLU A 193 -13.98 1.67 2.19
N VAL A 194 -14.70 1.60 1.06
CA VAL A 194 -14.78 0.39 0.23
C VAL A 194 -13.56 0.25 -0.69
N PRO A 195 -12.82 -0.88 -0.68
CA PRO A 195 -11.73 -1.13 -1.62
C PRO A 195 -12.22 -1.23 -3.07
N LYS A 196 -11.48 -0.68 -4.04
CA LYS A 196 -11.84 -0.68 -5.49
C LYS A 196 -12.26 -2.06 -6.05
N ARG A 197 -11.67 -3.16 -5.55
CA ARG A 197 -12.03 -4.54 -5.96
C ARG A 197 -13.42 -4.99 -5.51
N GLN A 198 -14.01 -4.32 -4.51
CA GLN A 198 -15.29 -4.64 -3.86
C GLN A 198 -16.35 -3.55 -4.10
N GLU A 199 -16.06 -2.58 -4.97
CA GLU A 199 -16.94 -1.45 -5.25
C GLU A 199 -18.28 -1.92 -5.88
N ASN A 200 -18.19 -2.90 -6.78
CA ASN A 200 -19.33 -3.52 -7.45
C ASN A 200 -20.13 -4.48 -6.56
N ASP A 201 -19.52 -5.17 -5.60
CA ASP A 201 -20.14 -6.15 -4.69
C ASP A 201 -21.50 -5.71 -4.15
N ILE A 202 -22.46 -6.64 -4.07
CA ILE A 202 -23.72 -6.40 -3.36
C ILE A 202 -23.47 -6.00 -1.89
N SER A 203 -24.30 -5.09 -1.42
CA SER A 203 -24.38 -4.65 -0.02
C SER A 203 -25.82 -4.22 0.25
N LEU A 204 -26.24 -4.15 1.52
CA LEU A 204 -27.66 -4.03 1.85
C LEU A 204 -28.33 -2.76 1.29
N ASP A 205 -27.57 -1.68 1.09
CA ASP A 205 -27.99 -0.43 0.41
C ASP A 205 -28.45 -0.62 -1.04
N LYS A 206 -28.03 -1.71 -1.69
CA LYS A 206 -28.43 -2.08 -3.07
C LYS A 206 -29.65 -3.01 -3.12
N VAL A 207 -30.19 -3.43 -1.97
CA VAL A 207 -31.32 -4.37 -1.86
C VAL A 207 -32.64 -3.58 -1.74
N PRO A 208 -33.62 -3.74 -2.65
CA PRO A 208 -34.93 -3.09 -2.53
C PRO A 208 -35.67 -3.58 -1.29
N LYS A 209 -36.33 -2.67 -0.57
CA LYS A 209 -37.10 -3.00 0.65
C LYS A 209 -38.44 -3.67 0.36
N ASP A 210 -38.92 -3.49 -0.86
CA ASP A 210 -40.15 -4.00 -1.46
C ASP A 210 -39.92 -5.25 -2.33
N HIS A 211 -38.73 -5.85 -2.26
CA HIS A 211 -38.40 -7.09 -2.97
C HIS A 211 -39.28 -8.26 -2.50
N SER A 212 -39.75 -9.08 -3.44
CA SER A 212 -40.84 -10.04 -3.22
C SER A 212 -40.50 -11.26 -2.35
N TYR A 213 -39.21 -11.61 -2.25
CA TYR A 213 -38.74 -12.82 -1.54
C TYR A 213 -37.63 -12.49 -0.53
N ILE A 214 -36.60 -11.76 -0.96
CA ILE A 214 -35.50 -11.32 -0.10
C ILE A 214 -35.98 -10.15 0.78
N ARG A 215 -36.05 -10.37 2.10
CA ARG A 215 -36.50 -9.35 3.06
C ARG A 215 -35.31 -8.55 3.62
N TYR A 216 -35.26 -7.25 3.32
CA TYR A 216 -34.22 -6.32 3.77
C TYR A 216 -33.93 -6.41 5.27
N ASP A 217 -34.96 -6.31 6.11
CA ASP A 217 -34.76 -6.23 7.57
C ASP A 217 -34.27 -7.57 8.16
N ALA A 218 -34.69 -8.71 7.59
CA ALA A 218 -34.20 -10.02 8.02
C ALA A 218 -32.69 -10.16 7.75
N LEU A 219 -32.22 -9.74 6.57
CA LEU A 219 -30.79 -9.70 6.26
C LEU A 219 -30.02 -8.74 7.17
N CYS A 220 -30.61 -7.60 7.54
CA CYS A 220 -30.02 -6.64 8.48
C CYS A 220 -29.76 -7.26 9.86
N GLU A 221 -30.75 -7.96 10.43
CA GLU A 221 -30.61 -8.63 11.73
C GLU A 221 -29.67 -9.84 11.66
N GLU A 222 -29.62 -10.59 10.55
CA GLU A 222 -28.59 -11.60 10.32
C GLU A 222 -27.18 -11.00 10.31
N GLY A 223 -27.00 -9.85 9.66
CA GLY A 223 -25.73 -9.11 9.64
C GLY A 223 -25.25 -8.72 11.04
N LYS A 224 -26.15 -8.20 11.89
CA LYS A 224 -25.86 -7.91 13.31
C LYS A 224 -25.54 -9.17 14.11
N THR A 225 -26.31 -10.24 13.91
CA THR A 225 -26.11 -11.53 14.59
C THR A 225 -24.74 -12.13 14.26
N ALA A 226 -24.26 -11.93 13.02
CA ALA A 226 -22.92 -12.33 12.60
C ALA A 226 -21.81 -11.49 13.28
N VAL A 227 -22.01 -10.18 13.48
CA VAL A 227 -21.12 -9.34 14.31
C VAL A 227 -21.08 -9.86 15.74
N GLU A 228 -22.23 -10.14 16.36
CA GLU A 228 -22.29 -10.68 17.71
C GLU A 228 -21.58 -12.02 17.86
N LYS A 229 -21.73 -12.96 16.91
CA LYS A 229 -20.97 -14.22 16.91
C LYS A 229 -19.46 -13.96 16.89
N LEU A 230 -18.98 -13.05 16.03
CA LEU A 230 -17.55 -12.72 15.93
C LEU A 230 -17.00 -12.03 17.20
N LEU A 231 -17.79 -11.15 17.82
CA LEU A 231 -17.43 -10.51 19.10
C LEU A 231 -17.35 -11.52 20.25
N LYS A 232 -18.34 -12.42 20.37
CA LYS A 232 -18.35 -13.49 21.38
C LYS A 232 -17.19 -14.47 21.18
N PHE A 233 -16.84 -14.77 19.95
CA PHE A 233 -15.69 -15.61 19.60
C PHE A 233 -14.35 -14.98 20.06
N MET A 234 -14.16 -13.67 19.90
CA MET A 234 -12.91 -13.00 20.28
C MET A 234 -12.58 -13.01 21.78
N VAL A 235 -13.59 -13.08 22.64
CA VAL A 235 -13.42 -13.14 24.11
C VAL A 235 -13.33 -14.58 24.65
N HIS A 236 -13.32 -15.60 23.78
CA HIS A 236 -13.24 -16.99 24.20
C HIS A 236 -11.85 -17.32 24.80
N PRO A 237 -11.76 -17.87 26.03
CA PRO A 237 -10.49 -17.99 26.76
C PRO A 237 -9.48 -18.98 26.13
N ALA A 238 -9.93 -19.83 25.21
CA ALA A 238 -9.09 -20.76 24.46
C ALA A 238 -8.93 -20.38 22.96
N ILE A 239 -9.20 -19.13 22.57
CA ILE A 239 -8.91 -18.65 21.20
C ILE A 239 -7.41 -18.69 20.91
N SER A 240 -7.03 -19.16 19.72
CA SER A 240 -5.62 -19.20 19.33
C SER A 240 -5.09 -17.82 18.94
N SER A 241 -3.77 -17.66 19.02
CA SER A 241 -3.10 -16.42 18.57
C SER A 241 -3.35 -16.09 17.10
N ILE A 242 -3.61 -17.07 16.23
CA ILE A 242 -3.84 -16.85 14.78
C ILE A 242 -5.30 -16.47 14.55
N ASN A 243 -6.24 -17.14 15.22
CA ASN A 243 -7.66 -16.81 15.15
C ASN A 243 -7.91 -15.40 15.71
N LEU A 244 -7.28 -15.04 16.83
CA LEU A 244 -7.42 -13.74 17.46
C LEU A 244 -6.87 -12.59 16.59
N THR A 245 -5.69 -12.74 15.98
CA THR A 245 -5.16 -11.71 15.06
C THR A 245 -5.96 -11.64 13.76
N THR A 246 -6.49 -12.76 13.26
CA THR A 246 -7.40 -12.76 12.11
C THR A 246 -8.69 -12.00 12.43
N ALA A 247 -9.29 -12.25 13.61
CA ALA A 247 -10.51 -11.56 14.05
C ALA A 247 -10.28 -10.05 14.28
N LEU A 248 -9.13 -9.64 14.83
CA LEU A 248 -8.73 -8.23 14.89
C LEU A 248 -8.65 -7.59 13.50
N GLY A 249 -8.01 -8.24 12.53
CA GLY A 249 -7.97 -7.76 11.14
C GLY A 249 -9.35 -7.70 10.47
N SER A 250 -10.25 -8.62 10.84
CA SER A 250 -11.64 -8.65 10.37
C SER A 250 -12.47 -7.50 10.94
N LEU A 251 -12.43 -7.28 12.25
CA LEU A 251 -13.11 -6.14 12.88
C LEU A 251 -12.58 -4.81 12.37
N ALA A 252 -11.27 -4.67 12.15
CA ALA A 252 -10.69 -3.47 11.53
C ALA A 252 -11.23 -3.23 10.12
N THR A 253 -11.43 -4.29 9.34
CA THR A 253 -12.01 -4.20 7.99
C THR A 253 -13.50 -3.82 8.05
N ILE A 254 -14.26 -4.43 8.95
CA ILE A 254 -15.67 -4.12 9.19
C ILE A 254 -15.84 -2.66 9.65
N ALA A 255 -15.05 -2.17 10.60
CA ALA A 255 -15.15 -0.81 11.13
C ALA A 255 -14.97 0.27 10.05
N LYS A 256 -14.00 0.10 9.13
CA LYS A 256 -13.75 1.04 8.04
C LYS A 256 -14.75 0.90 6.88
N GLN A 257 -15.11 -0.33 6.52
CA GLN A 257 -16.10 -0.55 5.46
C GLN A 257 -17.53 -0.23 5.90
N ARG A 258 -17.85 -0.31 7.20
CA ARG A 258 -19.19 -0.14 7.77
C ARG A 258 -19.09 0.61 9.11
N PRO A 259 -18.90 1.94 9.09
CA PRO A 259 -18.64 2.75 10.29
C PRO A 259 -19.71 2.71 11.39
N MET A 260 -20.92 2.21 11.10
CA MET A 260 -21.94 1.94 12.12
C MET A 260 -21.50 0.95 13.21
N PHE A 261 -20.54 0.06 12.91
CA PHE A 261 -19.99 -0.89 13.88
C PHE A 261 -18.73 -0.36 14.60
N MET A 262 -18.30 0.88 14.33
CA MET A 262 -17.07 1.47 14.89
C MET A 262 -17.03 1.40 16.42
N SER A 263 -18.12 1.79 17.09
CA SER A 263 -18.25 1.73 18.55
C SER A 263 -18.04 0.31 19.11
N GLN A 264 -18.69 -0.69 18.51
CA GLN A 264 -18.58 -2.09 18.93
C GLN A 264 -17.15 -2.64 18.73
N VAL A 265 -16.47 -2.23 17.65
CA VAL A 265 -15.09 -2.63 17.37
C VAL A 265 -14.10 -1.98 18.35
N VAL A 266 -14.26 -0.69 18.66
CA VAL A 266 -13.43 -0.02 19.67
C VAL A 266 -13.64 -0.63 21.06
N GLN A 267 -14.90 -0.89 21.45
CA GLN A 267 -15.21 -1.57 22.72
C GLN A 267 -14.64 -3.00 22.78
N ALA A 268 -14.62 -3.73 21.67
CA ALA A 268 -13.97 -5.05 21.59
C ALA A 268 -12.44 -4.96 21.77
N TYR A 269 -11.82 -3.89 21.27
CA TYR A 269 -10.39 -3.63 21.45
C TYR A 269 -10.05 -3.18 22.87
N GLU A 270 -10.87 -2.33 23.51
CA GLU A 270 -10.78 -2.02 24.95
C GLU A 270 -10.88 -3.31 25.79
N THR A 271 -11.90 -4.13 25.52
CA THR A 271 -12.17 -5.39 26.25
C THR A 271 -11.02 -6.39 26.11
N LEU A 272 -10.46 -6.56 24.90
CA LEU A 272 -9.34 -7.45 24.66
C LEU A 272 -8.02 -6.93 25.27
N HIS A 273 -7.80 -5.61 25.28
CA HIS A 273 -6.60 -5.04 25.91
C HIS A 273 -6.61 -5.26 27.43
N ALA A 274 -7.77 -5.10 28.08
CA ALA A 274 -7.94 -5.39 29.49
C ALA A 274 -7.84 -6.90 29.80
N ASN A 275 -8.42 -7.75 28.95
CA ASN A 275 -8.60 -9.18 29.23
C ASN A 275 -7.99 -10.07 28.12
N LEU A 276 -6.65 -10.06 27.98
CA LEU A 276 -5.97 -10.98 27.05
C LEU A 276 -6.13 -12.44 27.52
N PRO A 277 -6.42 -13.39 26.60
CA PRO A 277 -6.55 -14.81 26.97
C PRO A 277 -5.28 -15.37 27.65
N PRO A 278 -5.39 -15.97 28.86
CA PRO A 278 -4.24 -16.44 29.63
C PRO A 278 -3.58 -17.70 29.04
N THR A 279 -4.19 -18.30 28.03
CA THR A 279 -3.69 -19.44 27.25
C THR A 279 -2.58 -19.05 26.25
N LEU A 280 -2.35 -17.75 26.01
CA LEU A 280 -1.36 -17.25 25.07
C LEU A 280 0.05 -17.20 25.68
N ALA A 281 1.02 -17.80 25.00
CA ALA A 281 2.44 -17.71 25.39
C ALA A 281 2.97 -16.26 25.31
N LYS A 282 4.01 -15.90 26.08
CA LYS A 282 4.55 -14.52 26.12
C LYS A 282 4.86 -13.93 24.74
N SER A 283 5.39 -14.74 23.81
CA SER A 283 5.64 -14.34 22.41
C SER A 283 4.37 -14.11 21.58
N GLN A 284 3.32 -14.88 21.84
CA GLN A 284 2.00 -14.69 21.22
C GLN A 284 1.32 -13.43 21.77
N VAL A 285 1.43 -13.14 23.07
CA VAL A 285 0.96 -11.88 23.68
C VAL A 285 1.61 -10.67 23.01
N SER A 286 2.93 -10.67 22.81
CA SER A 286 3.63 -9.60 22.07
C SER A 286 3.14 -9.47 20.63
N SER A 287 2.87 -10.60 19.94
CA SER A 287 2.33 -10.60 18.59
C SER A 287 0.92 -10.01 18.52
N VAL A 288 0.03 -10.41 19.43
CA VAL A 288 -1.35 -9.91 19.54
C VAL A 288 -1.35 -8.41 19.84
N ARG A 289 -0.56 -7.94 20.82
CA ARG A 289 -0.41 -6.50 21.12
C ARG A 289 0.11 -5.70 19.92
N LYS A 290 1.07 -6.23 19.15
CA LYS A 290 1.58 -5.59 17.92
C LYS A 290 0.50 -5.48 16.82
N ASN A 291 -0.30 -6.53 16.63
CA ASN A 291 -1.42 -6.49 15.67
C ASN A 291 -2.54 -5.55 16.15
N LEU A 292 -2.87 -5.55 17.45
CA LEU A 292 -3.84 -4.62 18.03
C LEU A 292 -3.42 -3.15 17.83
N LYS A 293 -2.14 -2.80 18.10
CA LYS A 293 -1.58 -1.46 17.79
C LYS A 293 -1.72 -1.12 16.31
N MET A 294 -1.40 -2.06 15.41
CA MET A 294 -1.53 -1.86 13.95
C MET A 294 -2.99 -1.61 13.52
N HIS A 295 -3.95 -2.35 14.06
CA HIS A 295 -5.36 -2.23 13.72
C HIS A 295 -6.01 -0.99 14.34
N LEU A 296 -5.64 -0.59 15.55
CA LEU A 296 -6.03 0.69 16.15
C LEU A 296 -5.54 1.88 15.29
N VAL A 297 -4.29 1.87 14.79
CA VAL A 297 -3.79 2.89 13.86
C VAL A 297 -4.54 2.89 12.52
N ALA A 298 -4.90 1.71 12.01
CA ALA A 298 -5.68 1.61 10.77
C ALA A 298 -7.09 2.20 10.94
N VAL A 299 -7.71 2.01 12.10
CA VAL A 299 -9.01 2.59 12.47
C VAL A 299 -8.90 4.10 12.75
N LEU A 300 -7.85 4.55 13.45
CA LEU A 300 -7.59 5.97 13.79
C LEU A 300 -7.53 6.89 12.56
N LYS A 301 -7.16 6.35 11.39
CA LYS A 301 -7.04 7.08 10.13
C LYS A 301 -8.39 7.33 9.43
N HIS A 302 -9.48 6.80 9.96
CA HIS A 302 -10.82 6.86 9.36
C HIS A 302 -11.59 8.12 9.78
N SER A 303 -12.40 8.72 8.89
CA SER A 303 -13.15 9.96 9.23
C SER A 303 -14.03 9.80 10.48
N CYS A 304 -14.77 8.69 10.57
CA CYS A 304 -15.66 8.39 11.70
C CYS A 304 -14.94 8.04 13.02
N SER A 305 -13.60 7.91 13.08
CA SER A 305 -12.94 7.60 14.35
C SER A 305 -12.78 8.81 15.28
N VAL A 306 -13.20 10.02 14.84
CA VAL A 306 -13.14 11.26 15.64
C VAL A 306 -13.95 11.16 16.94
N GLU A 307 -15.13 10.53 16.92
CA GLU A 307 -15.97 10.32 18.11
C GLU A 307 -15.29 9.41 19.15
N PHE A 308 -14.47 8.47 18.69
CA PHE A 308 -13.75 7.48 19.50
C PHE A 308 -12.28 7.86 19.73
N HIS A 309 -11.87 9.07 19.31
CA HIS A 309 -10.46 9.45 19.22
C HIS A 309 -9.73 9.34 20.57
N VAL A 310 -10.34 9.82 21.66
CA VAL A 310 -9.76 9.74 23.01
C VAL A 310 -9.53 8.29 23.44
N GLN A 311 -10.49 7.39 23.17
CA GLN A 311 -10.44 5.97 23.52
C GLN A 311 -9.31 5.27 22.75
N ILE A 312 -9.28 5.46 21.42
CA ILE A 312 -8.27 4.88 20.53
C ILE A 312 -6.86 5.38 20.87
N CYS A 313 -6.70 6.68 21.14
CA CYS A 313 -5.41 7.26 21.50
C CYS A 313 -4.89 6.77 22.85
N THR A 314 -5.79 6.59 23.84
CA THR A 314 -5.44 5.98 25.14
C THR A 314 -4.92 4.55 24.94
N LEU A 315 -5.68 3.70 24.25
CA LEU A 315 -5.24 2.31 23.96
C LEU A 315 -3.92 2.25 23.18
N LEU A 316 -3.63 3.24 22.33
CA LEU A 316 -2.36 3.32 21.61
C LEU A 316 -1.20 3.72 22.53
N GLN A 317 -1.42 4.62 23.49
CA GLN A 317 -0.44 4.96 24.54
C GLN A 317 -0.16 3.71 25.41
N ASP A 318 -1.20 3.01 25.86
CA ASP A 318 -1.11 1.77 26.66
C ASP A 318 -0.37 0.63 25.91
N LEU A 319 -0.38 0.67 24.58
CA LEU A 319 0.37 -0.24 23.69
C LEU A 319 1.77 0.28 23.29
N GLY A 320 2.28 1.32 23.96
CA GLY A 320 3.60 1.89 23.68
C GLY A 320 3.67 2.61 22.33
N MET A 321 2.72 3.51 22.06
CA MET A 321 2.80 4.46 20.95
C MET A 321 3.13 5.87 21.47
N PRO A 322 4.22 6.51 20.99
CA PRO A 322 4.50 7.90 21.36
C PRO A 322 3.47 8.84 20.74
N GLN A 323 3.14 9.91 21.45
CA GLN A 323 2.10 10.87 21.06
C GLN A 323 2.31 11.50 19.68
N SER A 324 3.56 11.61 19.22
CA SER A 324 3.92 12.08 17.87
C SER A 324 3.56 11.09 16.75
N GLU A 325 3.62 9.78 17.00
CA GLU A 325 3.19 8.74 16.04
C GLU A 325 1.65 8.68 15.96
N ILE A 326 0.97 8.91 17.09
CA ILE A 326 -0.49 9.07 17.16
C ILE A 326 -0.91 10.31 16.36
N ALA A 327 -0.35 11.49 16.67
CA ALA A 327 -0.70 12.76 16.01
C ALA A 327 -0.50 12.72 14.49
N ARG A 328 0.58 12.08 14.01
CA ARG A 328 0.84 11.85 12.57
C ARG A 328 -0.15 10.87 11.92
N SER A 329 -0.85 10.06 12.71
CA SER A 329 -1.86 9.09 12.24
C SER A 329 -3.29 9.63 12.31
N THR A 330 -3.53 10.73 13.02
CA THR A 330 -4.85 11.39 13.11
C THR A 330 -5.22 12.07 11.79
N PRO A 331 -6.41 11.83 11.22
CA PRO A 331 -6.89 12.60 10.06
C PRO A 331 -7.18 14.04 10.49
N SER A 332 -6.74 15.01 9.68
CA SER A 332 -7.06 16.42 9.92
C SER A 332 -8.57 16.63 9.97
N LEU A 333 -9.04 17.37 10.98
CA LEU A 333 -10.46 17.64 11.20
C LEU A 333 -11.03 18.44 10.03
N ARG A 334 -11.70 17.74 9.11
CA ARG A 334 -12.54 18.39 8.10
C ARG A 334 -13.63 19.17 8.82
N GLU A 335 -13.64 20.49 8.67
CA GLU A 335 -14.77 21.31 9.09
C GLU A 335 -16.07 20.72 8.50
N PRO A 336 -17.12 20.53 9.33
CA PRO A 336 -18.38 19.99 8.83
C PRO A 336 -18.99 21.00 7.85
N ARG A 337 -18.91 20.69 6.55
CA ARG A 337 -19.45 21.52 5.47
C ARG A 337 -20.85 22.00 5.83
N LYS A 338 -20.96 23.31 6.13
CA LYS A 338 -22.22 23.99 6.43
C LYS A 338 -23.25 23.55 5.39
N ARG A 339 -24.36 22.94 5.84
CA ARG A 339 -25.49 22.62 4.94
C ARG A 339 -25.85 23.89 4.19
N SER A 340 -25.90 23.82 2.86
CA SER A 340 -26.34 24.93 2.03
C SER A 340 -27.74 25.34 2.50
N ARG A 341 -27.83 26.52 3.12
CA ARG A 341 -29.10 27.23 3.19
C ARG A 341 -29.29 27.93 1.86
N HIS A 342 -30.49 27.76 1.33
CA HIS A 342 -31.04 28.55 0.26
C HIS A 342 -31.12 30.01 0.75
N ASP A 343 -30.40 30.92 0.10
CA ASP A 343 -30.48 32.36 0.34
C ASP A 343 -30.82 33.08 -0.96
N HIS A 344 -31.67 34.11 -0.84
CA HIS A 344 -32.19 34.89 -1.97
C HIS A 344 -31.22 36.01 -2.38
N TYR A 345 -31.44 36.50 -3.60
CA TYR A 345 -30.87 37.74 -4.17
C TYR A 345 -30.73 38.89 -3.17
N THR A 346 -29.59 39.59 -3.22
CA THR A 346 -29.56 41.07 -3.21
C THR A 346 -28.24 41.60 -3.79
N GLU A 347 -28.28 42.78 -4.43
CA GLU A 347 -27.12 43.45 -5.04
C GLU A 347 -26.37 44.34 -4.04
N GLY A 348 -25.06 44.54 -4.21
CA GLY A 348 -24.31 45.54 -3.43
C GLY A 348 -22.82 45.67 -3.76
N LYS A 349 -22.41 46.74 -4.45
CA LYS A 349 -20.99 47.05 -4.76
C LYS A 349 -20.26 47.67 -3.55
N LYS A 350 -18.98 47.29 -3.32
CA LYS A 350 -17.78 48.19 -3.33
C LYS A 350 -16.48 47.52 -2.80
N VAL A 351 -15.50 47.32 -3.71
CA VAL A 351 -14.13 47.90 -3.70
C VAL A 351 -13.61 48.40 -2.32
N LYS A 352 -12.46 47.97 -1.76
CA LYS A 352 -11.08 48.22 -2.28
C LYS A 352 -9.95 47.48 -1.51
N MET A 353 -8.82 47.24 -2.19
CA MET A 353 -7.40 47.23 -1.71
C MET A 353 -6.89 46.27 -0.61
N GLU A 354 -5.95 45.41 -1.03
CA GLU A 354 -4.69 45.03 -0.37
C GLU A 354 -3.74 46.25 -0.17
N PRO A 355 -2.59 46.20 0.57
CA PRO A 355 -1.65 45.06 0.63
C PRO A 355 -0.83 44.80 1.93
N ALA A 356 0.02 43.75 1.84
CA ALA A 356 1.36 43.59 2.42
C ALA A 356 1.58 43.38 3.94
N LEU A 357 2.11 42.19 4.26
CA LEU A 357 3.39 41.90 4.97
C LEU A 357 3.89 42.88 6.06
N ILE A 358 4.16 42.34 7.25
CA ILE A 358 5.48 42.34 7.94
C ILE A 358 5.44 41.35 9.13
N ASP A 359 6.60 40.87 9.53
CA ASP A 359 6.88 39.84 10.54
C ASP A 359 6.78 40.34 12.00
N GLU A 360 6.73 39.42 12.98
CA GLU A 360 7.64 39.29 14.15
C GLU A 360 7.04 38.42 15.29
N ASP A 361 7.90 37.97 16.20
CA ASP A 361 7.67 36.93 17.22
C ASP A 361 7.42 37.45 18.66
N GLU A 362 7.05 36.51 19.55
CA GLU A 362 7.18 36.48 21.02
C GLU A 362 6.47 37.51 21.95
N ASP A 363 5.61 36.94 22.82
CA ASP A 363 5.41 37.17 24.26
C ASP A 363 5.26 38.57 24.88
N LYS A 364 4.03 38.84 25.37
CA LYS A 364 3.75 39.54 26.65
C LYS A 364 2.54 38.96 27.41
N GLU A 365 2.65 38.92 28.73
CA GLU A 365 1.62 38.41 29.65
C GLU A 365 0.49 39.41 29.96
N GLU A 366 -0.73 38.88 30.15
CA GLU A 366 -1.81 39.39 31.03
C GLU A 366 -2.42 40.80 30.71
N PRO A 367 -3.64 41.15 31.22
CA PRO A 367 -4.41 40.50 32.28
C PRO A 367 -5.88 40.12 31.94
N VAL A 368 -6.50 39.44 32.91
CA VAL A 368 -7.87 38.88 32.87
C VAL A 368 -9.00 39.92 32.82
N ALA A 369 -9.95 39.77 31.89
CA ALA A 369 -11.23 40.51 31.91
C ALA A 369 -12.44 39.72 31.35
N GLN A 370 -13.17 39.06 32.27
CA GLN A 370 -14.60 38.71 32.27
C GLN A 370 -15.29 38.01 31.07
N SER A 371 -16.05 36.97 31.40
CA SER A 371 -16.82 36.11 30.49
C SER A 371 -18.24 36.62 30.19
N THR A 372 -18.73 36.36 28.96
CA THR A 372 -20.17 36.22 28.67
C THR A 372 -20.44 34.88 27.95
N PRO A 373 -21.63 34.26 28.08
CA PRO A 373 -21.78 32.83 27.78
C PRO A 373 -22.08 32.57 26.30
N LYS A 374 -21.31 31.66 25.67
CA LYS A 374 -21.79 30.97 24.45
C LYS A 374 -22.85 29.92 24.83
N PRO A 375 -23.89 29.71 24.00
CA PRO A 375 -24.90 28.68 24.25
C PRO A 375 -24.28 27.28 24.18
N ALA A 376 -24.75 26.38 25.05
CA ALA A 376 -24.22 25.02 25.17
C ALA A 376 -24.46 24.18 23.90
N PRO A 377 -23.51 23.29 23.51
CA PRO A 377 -23.78 22.27 22.52
C PRO A 377 -24.80 21.25 23.04
N VAL A 378 -25.55 20.63 22.11
CA VAL A 378 -26.52 19.58 22.44
C VAL A 378 -25.76 18.35 22.98
N PRO A 379 -26.14 17.77 24.13
CA PRO A 379 -25.42 16.62 24.69
C PRO A 379 -25.57 15.38 23.82
N ALA A 380 -24.46 14.69 23.59
CA ALA A 380 -24.44 13.35 23.01
C ALA A 380 -24.99 12.31 24.01
N ALA A 381 -25.44 11.16 23.50
CA ALA A 381 -25.89 10.06 24.35
C ALA A 381 -24.69 9.40 25.06
N GLN A 382 -24.44 9.77 26.32
CA GLN A 382 -23.42 9.15 27.18
C GLN A 382 -23.70 7.65 27.37
N SER A 383 -22.66 6.81 27.33
CA SER A 383 -22.82 5.36 27.58
C SER A 383 -22.90 5.05 29.08
N ALA A 384 -23.41 3.86 29.41
CA ALA A 384 -23.42 3.34 30.79
C ALA A 384 -22.01 3.28 31.42
N MET A 385 -20.97 3.08 30.61
CA MET A 385 -19.57 3.04 31.06
C MET A 385 -19.03 4.45 31.35
N ASP A 386 -19.45 5.45 30.58
CA ASP A 386 -19.03 6.85 30.77
C ASP A 386 -19.73 7.46 32.00
N LEU A 387 -21.04 7.22 32.17
CA LEU A 387 -21.78 7.60 33.38
C LEU A 387 -21.19 6.96 34.65
N THR A 388 -20.77 5.69 34.57
CA THR A 388 -20.13 5.00 35.68
C THR A 388 -18.70 5.50 35.93
N ALA A 389 -17.94 5.88 34.89
CA ALA A 389 -16.63 6.53 35.06
C ALA A 389 -16.76 7.94 35.68
N GLU A 390 -17.74 8.72 35.25
CA GLU A 390 -18.01 10.07 35.78
C GLU A 390 -18.39 10.03 37.27
N PHE A 391 -19.17 9.02 37.68
CA PHE A 391 -19.44 8.72 39.10
C PHE A 391 -18.18 8.31 39.89
N LEU A 392 -17.26 7.54 39.29
CA LEU A 392 -16.05 7.07 39.97
C LEU A 392 -14.97 8.14 40.14
N ARG A 393 -14.85 9.10 39.22
CA ARG A 393 -13.81 10.16 39.28
C ARG A 393 -13.74 10.92 40.63
N PRO A 394 -14.83 11.44 41.23
CA PRO A 394 -14.76 12.10 42.53
C PRO A 394 -14.50 11.14 43.71
N LEU A 395 -14.68 9.83 43.52
CA LEU A 395 -14.43 8.81 44.54
C LEU A 395 -12.97 8.34 44.56
N LEU A 396 -12.21 8.51 43.47
CA LEU A 396 -10.79 8.16 43.36
C LEU A 396 -9.85 9.20 44.00
N ASN A 397 -10.15 9.58 45.24
CA ASN A 397 -9.22 10.37 46.07
C ASN A 397 -8.16 9.45 46.72
N PRO A 398 -7.01 10.00 47.19
CA PRO A 398 -5.91 9.19 47.72
C PRO A 398 -6.29 8.30 48.91
N GLU A 399 -7.19 8.75 49.79
CA GLU A 399 -7.65 8.01 50.97
C GLU A 399 -8.50 6.80 50.59
N ASN A 400 -9.46 6.97 49.68
CA ASN A 400 -10.29 5.89 49.14
C ASN A 400 -9.46 4.89 48.33
N VAL A 401 -8.49 5.36 47.55
CA VAL A 401 -7.58 4.49 46.78
C VAL A 401 -6.66 3.70 47.72
N ALA A 402 -6.10 4.33 48.76
CA ALA A 402 -5.32 3.63 49.77
C ALA A 402 -6.15 2.58 50.52
N ASN A 403 -7.39 2.91 50.92
CA ASN A 403 -8.30 1.95 51.54
C ASN A 403 -8.66 0.78 50.60
N LEU A 404 -8.89 1.05 49.31
CA LEU A 404 -9.15 0.01 48.30
C LEU A 404 -7.96 -0.92 48.11
N VAL A 405 -6.73 -0.38 48.12
CA VAL A 405 -5.48 -1.17 48.10
C VAL A 405 -5.37 -2.02 49.36
N LEU A 406 -5.52 -1.43 50.56
CA LEU A 406 -5.44 -2.15 51.84
C LEU A 406 -6.47 -3.30 51.94
N ILE A 407 -7.70 -3.09 51.45
CA ILE A 407 -8.73 -4.13 51.39
C ILE A 407 -8.38 -5.23 50.37
N SER A 408 -7.76 -4.86 49.24
CA SER A 408 -7.39 -5.83 48.19
C SER A 408 -6.08 -6.57 48.44
N MET A 409 -5.21 -6.09 49.35
CA MET A 409 -3.97 -6.80 49.76
C MET A 409 -4.24 -8.23 50.24
N VAL A 410 -5.39 -8.49 50.88
CA VAL A 410 -5.80 -9.84 51.36
C VAL A 410 -6.07 -10.83 50.20
N TYR A 411 -6.22 -10.32 48.98
CA TYR A 411 -6.44 -11.11 47.75
C TYR A 411 -5.21 -11.15 46.83
N LEU A 412 -4.11 -10.50 47.20
CA LEU A 412 -2.84 -10.59 46.48
C LEU A 412 -2.06 -11.84 46.91
N PRO A 413 -1.33 -12.51 46.00
CA PRO A 413 -0.45 -13.62 46.37
C PRO A 413 0.78 -13.12 47.12
N ASP A 414 1.28 -13.90 48.09
CA ASP A 414 2.46 -13.57 48.91
C ASP A 414 3.76 -13.38 48.09
N VAL A 415 3.78 -13.83 46.84
CA VAL A 415 4.91 -13.71 45.90
C VAL A 415 4.44 -13.08 44.60
N MET A 416 5.13 -12.03 44.16
CA MET A 416 4.82 -11.29 42.93
C MET A 416 4.81 -12.21 41.70
N PRO A 417 3.71 -12.28 40.92
CA PRO A 417 3.65 -13.14 39.74
C PRO A 417 4.64 -12.72 38.63
N ALA A 418 5.37 -13.69 38.09
CA ALA A 418 6.31 -13.50 36.96
C ALA A 418 5.62 -13.14 35.61
N SER A 419 4.30 -13.03 35.59
CA SER A 419 3.53 -12.31 34.57
C SER A 419 3.56 -10.81 34.84
N PHE A 420 3.03 -10.39 35.99
CA PHE A 420 2.95 -9.01 36.47
C PHE A 420 4.30 -8.29 36.45
N GLN A 421 5.35 -8.92 37.01
CA GLN A 421 6.72 -8.37 37.03
C GLN A 421 7.26 -8.10 35.61
N SER A 422 6.78 -8.84 34.59
CA SER A 422 7.17 -8.65 33.18
C SER A 422 6.25 -7.72 32.38
N THR A 423 5.24 -7.14 33.02
CA THR A 423 4.30 -6.16 32.44
C THR A 423 4.23 -4.85 33.22
N TYR A 424 4.78 -4.80 34.43
CA TYR A 424 4.83 -3.61 35.26
C TYR A 424 5.71 -2.54 34.60
N THR A 425 5.12 -1.37 34.37
CA THR A 425 5.81 -0.18 33.84
C THR A 425 5.67 0.91 34.90
N PRO A 426 6.76 1.47 35.46
CA PRO A 426 6.67 2.55 36.44
C PRO A 426 5.95 3.77 35.84
N VAL A 427 5.13 4.43 36.65
CA VAL A 427 4.43 5.66 36.25
C VAL A 427 5.23 6.86 36.77
N GLU A 428 5.96 7.53 35.89
CA GLU A 428 6.90 8.62 36.21
C GLU A 428 6.26 9.87 36.85
N SER A 429 4.93 10.00 36.78
CA SER A 429 4.17 11.11 37.39
C SER A 429 2.76 10.68 37.74
N ALA A 430 2.58 10.01 38.88
CA ALA A 430 1.27 9.51 39.31
C ALA A 430 0.38 10.59 39.95
N GLY A 431 -0.93 10.53 39.70
CA GLY A 431 -1.95 11.40 40.35
C GLY A 431 -2.49 12.54 39.48
N THR A 432 -2.12 12.61 38.19
CA THR A 432 -2.70 13.61 37.28
C THR A 432 -4.19 13.37 37.04
N ASP A 433 -4.98 14.43 36.82
CA ASP A 433 -6.42 14.26 36.51
C ASP A 433 -6.64 13.36 35.29
N ALA A 434 -5.76 13.39 34.28
CA ALA A 434 -5.79 12.50 33.13
C ALA A 434 -5.74 11.01 33.52
N GLN A 435 -4.84 10.63 34.44
CA GLN A 435 -4.76 9.28 34.99
C GLN A 435 -5.97 8.94 35.85
N ILE A 436 -6.52 9.90 36.61
CA ILE A 436 -7.73 9.68 37.43
C ILE A 436 -8.93 9.34 36.54
N ARG A 437 -9.12 9.99 35.38
CA ARG A 437 -10.16 9.58 34.39
C ARG A 437 -9.85 8.22 33.76
N HIS A 438 -8.60 7.92 33.45
CA HIS A 438 -8.21 6.62 32.90
C HIS A 438 -8.50 5.48 33.89
N LEU A 439 -8.10 5.62 35.16
CA LEU A 439 -8.40 4.67 36.23
C LEU A 439 -9.91 4.52 36.46
N ALA A 440 -10.66 5.64 36.44
CA ALA A 440 -12.12 5.60 36.51
C ALA A 440 -12.76 4.85 35.33
N ARG A 441 -12.19 4.93 34.12
CA ARG A 441 -12.67 4.20 32.93
C ARG A 441 -12.32 2.71 32.97
N LEU A 442 -11.12 2.34 33.43
CA LEU A 442 -10.75 0.94 33.65
C LEU A 442 -11.68 0.29 34.69
N LEU A 443 -11.90 0.97 35.82
CA LEU A 443 -12.81 0.51 36.88
C LEU A 443 -14.26 0.49 36.41
N SER A 444 -14.75 1.49 35.66
CA SER A 444 -16.11 1.47 35.14
C SER A 444 -16.34 0.34 34.13
N THR A 445 -15.33 0.01 33.32
CA THR A 445 -15.36 -1.13 32.39
C THR A 445 -15.49 -2.46 33.16
N GLN A 446 -14.65 -2.68 34.18
CA GLN A 446 -14.69 -3.90 35.00
C GLN A 446 -15.98 -4.01 35.83
N MET A 447 -16.46 -2.91 36.43
CA MET A 447 -17.74 -2.87 37.14
C MET A 447 -18.91 -3.16 36.19
N THR A 448 -18.91 -2.55 34.99
CA THR A 448 -19.96 -2.79 33.98
C THR A 448 -19.96 -4.25 33.51
N ALA A 449 -18.78 -4.85 33.31
CA ALA A 449 -18.64 -6.27 32.98
C ALA A 449 -19.13 -7.20 34.10
N ALA A 450 -18.95 -6.80 35.37
CA ALA A 450 -19.53 -7.49 36.53
C ALA A 450 -21.04 -7.20 36.74
N GLY A 451 -21.66 -6.35 35.92
CA GLY A 451 -23.08 -6.00 36.00
C GLY A 451 -23.43 -4.93 37.05
N ILE A 452 -22.43 -4.20 37.56
CA ILE A 452 -22.52 -3.26 38.68
C ILE A 452 -22.24 -1.82 38.20
N GLY A 453 -22.97 -0.83 38.75
CA GLY A 453 -22.64 0.60 38.59
C GLY A 453 -23.84 1.47 38.16
N PRO A 454 -23.85 2.76 38.54
CA PRO A 454 -25.03 3.62 38.39
C PRO A 454 -25.40 3.91 36.93
N GLY A 455 -24.46 3.88 35.97
CA GLY A 455 -24.80 4.01 34.55
C GLY A 455 -25.61 2.80 34.02
N LEU A 456 -25.41 1.62 34.61
CA LEU A 456 -26.17 0.41 34.33
C LEU A 456 -27.57 0.46 34.94
N GLU A 457 -27.70 1.05 36.14
CA GLU A 457 -28.99 1.28 36.80
C GLU A 457 -29.82 2.37 36.08
N GLN A 458 -29.18 3.46 35.62
CA GLN A 458 -29.83 4.48 34.79
C GLN A 458 -30.23 3.97 33.40
N SER A 459 -29.56 2.93 32.88
CA SER A 459 -29.96 2.25 31.64
C SER A 459 -31.18 1.36 31.90
N LYS A 460 -31.12 0.47 32.91
CA LYS A 460 -32.23 -0.42 33.30
C LYS A 460 -33.51 0.34 33.67
N SER A 461 -33.38 1.49 34.33
CA SER A 461 -34.54 2.34 34.69
C SER A 461 -35.13 3.11 33.50
N LYS A 462 -34.34 3.41 32.45
CA LYS A 462 -34.89 3.89 31.17
C LYS A 462 -35.68 2.79 30.45
N ASP A 463 -35.21 1.55 30.46
CA ASP A 463 -35.94 0.43 29.89
C ASP A 463 -37.23 0.10 30.68
N GLN A 464 -37.18 0.16 32.02
CA GLN A 464 -38.37 -0.05 32.87
C GLN A 464 -39.40 1.09 32.75
N ALA A 465 -38.97 2.34 32.56
CA ALA A 465 -39.87 3.49 32.34
C ALA A 465 -40.65 3.43 31.00
N VAL A 466 -40.33 2.48 30.12
CA VAL A 466 -41.08 2.17 28.89
C VAL A 466 -41.95 0.90 29.06
N GLY A 467 -41.79 0.16 30.16
CA GLY A 467 -42.46 -1.14 30.39
C GLY A 467 -43.65 -1.12 31.36
N GLU A 468 -43.68 -0.23 32.35
CA GLU A 468 -44.71 -0.24 33.41
C GLU A 468 -45.90 0.71 33.15
N ASP A 469 -46.69 0.40 32.11
CA ASP A 469 -48.11 0.80 32.04
C ASP A 469 -49.02 -0.37 31.63
N SER A 470 -48.77 -1.53 32.24
CA SER A 470 -49.71 -2.67 32.25
C SER A 470 -49.61 -3.41 33.59
N SER A 471 -50.73 -3.52 34.30
CA SER A 471 -50.73 -3.86 35.72
C SER A 471 -51.12 -5.31 36.02
N SER A 472 -50.38 -5.91 36.95
CA SER A 472 -50.77 -7.02 37.85
C SER A 472 -51.58 -8.22 37.30
N SER A 473 -51.00 -9.41 37.43
CA SER A 473 -51.67 -10.71 37.32
C SER A 473 -52.89 -10.91 38.24
N SER A 474 -53.85 -11.76 37.85
CA SER A 474 -53.95 -13.11 38.45
C SER A 474 -55.03 -14.05 37.86
N LYS A 475 -54.65 -15.34 37.79
CA LYS A 475 -55.45 -16.57 37.86
C LYS A 475 -56.45 -16.99 36.77
N ASP A 476 -56.02 -18.08 36.13
CA ASP A 476 -56.76 -19.33 35.88
C ASP A 476 -57.69 -19.48 34.67
N PRO A 477 -57.86 -20.72 34.15
CA PRO A 477 -58.10 -20.94 32.73
C PRO A 477 -59.45 -21.60 32.42
N LEU A 478 -59.82 -21.67 31.13
CA LEU A 478 -60.42 -22.88 30.54
C LEU A 478 -60.42 -22.87 29.00
N ILE A 479 -60.09 -24.01 28.41
CA ILE A 479 -60.13 -24.24 26.96
C ILE A 479 -61.49 -24.84 26.58
N LYS A 480 -62.20 -24.26 25.59
CA LYS A 480 -62.85 -25.03 24.50
C LYS A 480 -63.45 -24.19 23.37
N ARG A 481 -63.26 -24.70 22.14
CA ARG A 481 -63.90 -24.28 20.89
C ARG A 481 -65.42 -24.53 20.95
N LYS A 482 -66.24 -23.61 20.42
CA LYS A 482 -67.10 -23.80 19.21
C LYS A 482 -68.08 -22.63 18.98
N THR A 483 -68.37 -22.35 17.71
CA THR A 483 -69.58 -21.67 17.20
C THR A 483 -70.82 -22.61 17.27
N PRO A 484 -72.10 -22.19 17.05
CA PRO A 484 -72.58 -20.94 16.43
C PRO A 484 -73.82 -20.26 17.08
N MET A 485 -74.33 -19.18 16.43
CA MET A 485 -75.74 -18.74 16.27
C MET A 485 -76.68 -18.45 17.47
N VAL A 486 -77.48 -17.38 17.29
CA VAL A 486 -78.92 -17.23 17.70
C VAL A 486 -79.23 -17.01 19.20
N VAL A 487 -80.14 -16.11 19.63
CA VAL A 487 -80.74 -14.88 19.03
C VAL A 487 -81.48 -14.07 20.12
N GLN A 488 -81.75 -12.77 19.89
CA GLN A 488 -82.67 -11.89 20.68
C GLN A 488 -82.27 -11.61 22.15
N ASN A 489 -82.75 -10.56 22.84
CA ASN A 489 -83.79 -9.57 22.50
C ASN A 489 -83.49 -8.17 23.11
N ILE A 490 -84.42 -7.22 22.91
CA ILE A 490 -84.43 -5.81 23.39
C ILE A 490 -83.69 -4.82 22.45
N SER A 491 -84.47 -4.20 21.57
CA SER A 491 -84.13 -2.99 20.83
C SER A 491 -85.40 -2.11 20.72
N VAL A 492 -85.25 -0.81 20.88
CA VAL A 492 -86.31 0.21 20.72
C VAL A 492 -85.73 1.23 19.72
N VAL A 493 -86.02 1.10 18.42
CA VAL A 493 -87.23 1.58 17.72
C VAL A 493 -87.29 3.11 17.67
N GLY A 494 -87.36 3.77 16.52
CA GLY A 494 -87.36 3.29 15.12
C GLY A 494 -87.52 4.49 14.15
N GLY A 495 -87.46 4.34 12.82
CA GLY A 495 -87.20 3.17 11.97
C GLY A 495 -87.36 3.55 10.47
N HIS A 496 -87.44 2.54 9.58
CA HIS A 496 -88.15 2.52 8.27
C HIS A 496 -87.88 3.59 7.16
N THR A 497 -88.03 3.32 5.85
CA THR A 497 -87.65 2.22 4.91
C THR A 497 -87.93 2.71 3.46
N GLU A 498 -87.66 1.86 2.46
CA GLU A 498 -88.41 1.79 1.17
C GLU A 498 -88.16 2.75 -0.02
N LYS A 499 -88.41 2.15 -1.19
CA LYS A 499 -88.78 2.67 -2.52
C LYS A 499 -89.96 1.81 -3.00
N PRO A 500 -90.79 2.17 -4.01
CA PRO A 500 -91.17 3.47 -4.60
C PRO A 500 -92.72 3.65 -4.37
N PRO A 501 -93.58 4.20 -5.28
CA PRO A 501 -93.49 5.26 -6.30
C PRO A 501 -94.54 6.40 -6.11
N GLU A 502 -94.59 7.33 -7.08
CA GLU A 502 -95.73 8.18 -7.52
C GLU A 502 -96.43 9.26 -6.63
N VAL A 503 -96.26 10.53 -7.07
CA VAL A 503 -97.20 11.68 -7.22
C VAL A 503 -98.61 11.67 -6.57
N PRO A 504 -99.13 12.82 -6.06
CA PRO A 504 -99.46 13.97 -6.95
C PRO A 504 -99.31 15.42 -6.44
N VAL A 505 -98.97 16.29 -7.41
CA VAL A 505 -99.43 17.69 -7.60
C VAL A 505 -99.33 18.65 -6.40
N VAL A 506 -98.29 19.51 -6.45
CA VAL A 506 -98.51 20.98 -6.51
C VAL A 506 -97.43 21.64 -7.41
N LYS A 507 -97.13 22.95 -7.29
CA LYS A 507 -96.91 23.85 -8.44
C LYS A 507 -95.64 24.74 -8.29
N ARG A 508 -94.97 25.23 -9.34
CA ARG A 508 -95.12 25.05 -10.81
C ARG A 508 -93.74 25.32 -11.48
N LEU A 509 -93.49 24.67 -12.62
CA LEU A 509 -92.45 24.98 -13.65
C LEU A 509 -92.78 26.32 -14.39
N PRO A 510 -91.96 26.89 -15.34
CA PRO A 510 -90.96 26.22 -16.19
C PRO A 510 -89.65 26.96 -16.62
N GLU A 511 -88.68 26.13 -17.05
CA GLU A 511 -87.83 26.15 -18.28
C GLU A 511 -87.16 27.44 -18.88
N PRO A 512 -86.02 27.29 -19.60
CA PRO A 512 -85.29 28.39 -20.24
C PRO A 512 -85.71 28.65 -21.70
N ILE A 513 -86.03 29.91 -22.05
CA ILE A 513 -86.23 30.36 -23.45
C ILE A 513 -85.55 31.72 -23.71
N LEU A 514 -85.09 31.89 -24.95
CA LEU A 514 -84.45 33.05 -25.57
C LEU A 514 -85.14 34.42 -25.32
N PRO A 515 -84.37 35.50 -25.13
CA PRO A 515 -84.81 36.87 -25.43
C PRO A 515 -84.59 37.23 -26.90
N ILE A 516 -85.65 37.70 -27.57
CA ILE A 516 -85.62 38.23 -28.95
C ILE A 516 -85.74 39.76 -28.89
N VAL A 517 -84.72 40.46 -29.41
CA VAL A 517 -84.78 41.73 -30.18
C VAL A 517 -85.50 42.96 -29.58
N PRO A 518 -84.94 44.17 -29.79
CA PRO A 518 -85.79 45.25 -30.30
C PRO A 518 -85.19 45.94 -31.54
N THR A 519 -85.85 45.75 -32.69
CA THR A 519 -85.57 46.49 -33.93
C THR A 519 -86.15 47.90 -33.87
N LYS A 520 -85.35 48.90 -34.22
CA LYS A 520 -85.85 50.13 -34.84
C LYS A 520 -85.24 50.30 -36.23
N THR A 521 -86.13 50.40 -37.21
CA THR A 521 -85.90 50.69 -38.63
C THR A 521 -85.69 52.20 -38.86
N PRO A 522 -85.39 52.68 -40.10
CA PRO A 522 -84.88 52.01 -41.32
C PRO A 522 -83.64 52.71 -41.92
N GLY A 523 -83.07 52.17 -43.02
CA GLY A 523 -82.35 52.99 -44.00
C GLY A 523 -81.27 52.30 -44.84
N GLY A 524 -81.13 52.71 -46.11
CA GLY A 524 -79.86 52.66 -46.83
C GLY A 524 -79.55 51.40 -47.65
N SER A 525 -79.97 51.41 -48.92
CA SER A 525 -79.45 50.58 -50.02
C SER A 525 -77.91 50.40 -50.01
N GLY A 526 -77.42 49.15 -50.14
CA GLY A 526 -75.99 48.85 -50.27
C GLY A 526 -75.71 47.47 -50.89
N ARG A 527 -75.02 47.44 -52.04
CA ARG A 527 -74.64 46.20 -52.75
C ARG A 527 -73.78 45.27 -51.89
N LYS A 528 -73.94 43.95 -52.06
CA LYS A 528 -73.06 42.92 -51.48
C LYS A 528 -71.59 43.21 -51.81
N LYS A 529 -70.79 43.65 -50.83
CA LYS A 529 -69.33 43.50 -50.89
C LYS A 529 -68.98 42.03 -50.62
N VAL A 530 -68.01 41.49 -51.36
CA VAL A 530 -67.40 40.19 -51.03
C VAL A 530 -66.60 40.39 -49.75
N PHE A 531 -66.86 39.57 -48.73
CA PHE A 531 -66.17 39.64 -47.44
C PHE A 531 -64.74 39.10 -47.60
N ARG A 532 -63.77 40.01 -47.77
CA ARG A 532 -62.35 39.67 -47.78
C ARG A 532 -61.81 39.77 -46.36
N LEU A 533 -61.23 38.68 -45.86
CA LEU A 533 -60.75 38.57 -44.48
C LEU A 533 -59.66 39.61 -44.15
N SER A 534 -58.85 39.96 -45.16
CA SER A 534 -57.83 41.02 -45.16
C SER A 534 -58.35 42.42 -44.83
N ASP A 535 -59.64 42.68 -45.04
CA ASP A 535 -60.23 44.02 -44.93
C ASP A 535 -60.78 44.28 -43.50
N VAL A 536 -60.69 43.27 -42.62
CA VAL A 536 -61.28 43.26 -41.26
C VAL A 536 -60.26 42.87 -40.18
N ILE A 537 -59.17 42.18 -40.55
CA ILE A 537 -58.08 41.80 -39.65
C ILE A 537 -56.98 42.87 -39.73
N GLN A 538 -56.65 43.51 -38.60
CA GLN A 538 -55.38 44.23 -38.48
C GLN A 538 -54.23 43.21 -38.51
N PRO A 539 -53.16 43.40 -39.31
CA PRO A 539 -51.99 42.56 -39.21
C PRO A 539 -51.40 42.68 -37.81
N LEU A 540 -51.02 41.53 -37.23
CA LEU A 540 -50.28 41.48 -35.97
C LEU A 540 -48.96 42.24 -36.14
N SER A 541 -48.52 43.00 -35.14
CA SER A 541 -47.15 43.50 -35.12
C SER A 541 -46.17 42.33 -35.01
N ASP A 542 -44.94 42.49 -35.48
CA ASP A 542 -43.94 41.41 -35.45
C ASP A 542 -43.72 40.89 -34.01
N SER A 543 -43.66 41.82 -33.04
CA SER A 543 -43.64 41.52 -31.59
C SER A 543 -44.88 40.78 -31.05
N GLN A 544 -46.05 40.91 -31.67
CA GLN A 544 -47.23 40.10 -31.33
C GLN A 544 -47.16 38.72 -32.00
N LEU A 545 -46.63 38.64 -33.22
CA LEU A 545 -46.43 37.41 -33.97
C LEU A 545 -45.39 36.51 -33.29
N GLU A 546 -44.26 37.06 -32.86
CA GLU A 546 -43.25 36.39 -32.03
C GLU A 546 -43.84 35.87 -30.72
N ASN A 547 -44.57 36.72 -29.99
CA ASN A 547 -45.17 36.38 -28.69
C ASN A 547 -46.20 35.25 -28.81
N LEU A 548 -47.02 35.27 -29.87
CA LEU A 548 -47.95 34.19 -30.20
C LEU A 548 -47.24 32.92 -30.67
N SER A 549 -46.14 33.04 -31.41
CA SER A 549 -45.33 31.90 -31.88
C SER A 549 -44.61 31.20 -30.72
N SER A 550 -43.96 31.95 -29.81
CA SER A 550 -43.36 31.41 -28.59
C SER A 550 -44.40 30.72 -27.71
N LYS A 551 -45.59 31.33 -27.53
CA LYS A 551 -46.72 30.68 -26.81
C LYS A 551 -47.22 29.40 -27.51
N ALA A 552 -47.23 29.35 -28.84
CA ALA A 552 -47.61 28.17 -29.59
C ALA A 552 -46.55 27.05 -29.44
N VAL A 553 -45.26 27.37 -29.57
CA VAL A 553 -44.16 26.42 -29.37
C VAL A 553 -44.14 25.92 -27.93
N LYS A 554 -44.20 26.78 -26.90
CA LYS A 554 -44.26 26.37 -25.49
C LYS A 554 -45.50 25.51 -25.17
N ARG A 555 -46.64 25.74 -25.84
CA ARG A 555 -47.81 24.86 -25.73
C ARG A 555 -47.54 23.46 -26.31
N ILE A 556 -46.84 23.34 -27.44
CA ILE A 556 -46.46 22.04 -28.04
C ILE A 556 -45.37 21.37 -27.19
N LEU A 557 -44.41 22.14 -26.69
CA LEU A 557 -43.33 21.74 -25.79
C LEU A 557 -43.87 20.99 -24.56
N HIS A 558 -44.72 21.64 -23.76
CA HIS A 558 -45.27 21.05 -22.53
C HIS A 558 -46.39 20.02 -22.76
N SER A 559 -46.86 19.81 -24.00
CA SER A 559 -47.92 18.81 -24.32
C SER A 559 -47.47 17.34 -24.29
N GLU A 560 -46.21 17.10 -23.90
CA GLU A 560 -45.51 15.81 -23.83
C GLU A 560 -46.37 14.64 -23.34
N LYS A 561 -46.92 14.73 -22.12
CA LYS A 561 -47.66 13.64 -21.48
C LYS A 561 -48.96 13.29 -22.24
N SER A 562 -49.64 14.29 -22.78
CA SER A 562 -50.89 14.11 -23.54
C SER A 562 -50.65 13.51 -24.94
N ILE A 563 -49.50 13.80 -25.56
CA ILE A 563 -49.14 13.25 -26.87
C ILE A 563 -48.50 11.85 -26.75
N ALA A 564 -47.82 11.56 -25.65
CA ALA A 564 -47.37 10.20 -25.33
C ALA A 564 -48.56 9.24 -25.20
N GLN A 565 -49.65 9.67 -24.56
CA GLN A 565 -50.89 8.88 -24.43
C GLN A 565 -51.60 8.59 -25.76
N SER A 566 -51.36 9.38 -26.82
CA SER A 566 -51.91 9.13 -28.16
C SER A 566 -50.94 8.42 -29.11
N GLY A 567 -49.74 8.06 -28.64
CA GLY A 567 -48.69 7.41 -29.44
C GLY A 567 -47.98 8.31 -30.46
N MET A 568 -48.35 9.60 -30.55
CA MET A 568 -47.92 10.51 -31.62
C MET A 568 -46.63 11.30 -31.29
N SER A 569 -45.84 10.84 -30.31
CA SER A 569 -44.60 11.49 -29.84
C SER A 569 -43.61 11.81 -30.97
N GLN A 570 -43.44 10.88 -31.93
CA GLN A 570 -42.55 11.05 -33.08
C GLN A 570 -42.99 12.19 -34.02
N VAL A 571 -44.29 12.53 -34.05
CA VAL A 571 -44.80 13.68 -34.81
C VAL A 571 -44.55 14.98 -34.04
N ARG A 572 -44.69 15.00 -32.71
CA ARG A 572 -44.28 16.15 -31.87
C ARG A 572 -42.79 16.46 -32.04
N VAL A 573 -41.92 15.45 -32.03
CA VAL A 573 -40.46 15.62 -32.19
C VAL A 573 -40.11 16.24 -33.56
N LYS A 574 -40.68 15.71 -34.65
CA LYS A 574 -40.47 16.23 -36.01
C LYS A 574 -41.11 17.61 -36.25
N LEU A 575 -42.18 17.94 -35.53
CA LEU A 575 -42.81 19.26 -35.58
C LEU A 575 -41.97 20.31 -34.83
N LEU A 576 -41.56 20.00 -33.59
CA LEU A 576 -40.75 20.92 -32.77
C LEU A 576 -39.40 21.23 -33.42
N SER A 577 -38.63 20.21 -33.82
CA SER A 577 -37.33 20.41 -34.48
C SER A 577 -37.45 21.30 -35.73
N ARG A 578 -38.41 21.00 -36.62
CA ARG A 578 -38.62 21.81 -37.84
C ARG A 578 -39.05 23.24 -37.54
N LEU A 579 -40.03 23.45 -36.66
CA LEU A 579 -40.47 24.80 -36.30
C LEU A 579 -39.31 25.64 -35.73
N VAL A 580 -38.51 25.07 -34.83
CA VAL A 580 -37.37 25.77 -34.22
C VAL A 580 -36.31 26.14 -35.26
N THR A 581 -36.02 25.27 -36.22
CA THR A 581 -35.05 25.55 -37.31
C THR A 581 -35.59 26.42 -38.45
N GLN A 582 -36.89 26.75 -38.47
CA GLN A 582 -37.53 27.55 -39.52
C GLN A 582 -38.01 28.93 -39.05
N PHE A 583 -38.19 29.11 -37.74
CA PHE A 583 -38.55 30.38 -37.12
C PHE A 583 -37.39 30.86 -36.25
N GLU A 584 -36.49 31.62 -36.88
CA GLU A 584 -35.30 32.21 -36.24
C GLU A 584 -35.67 33.01 -34.98
N GLY A 585 -34.92 32.82 -33.89
CA GLY A 585 -35.09 33.58 -32.64
C GLY A 585 -35.06 32.72 -31.36
N VAL A 586 -35.48 33.34 -30.25
CA VAL A 586 -35.35 32.86 -28.85
C VAL A 586 -35.98 31.48 -28.58
N MET A 587 -36.86 31.01 -29.48
CA MET A 587 -37.52 29.70 -29.35
C MET A 587 -36.55 28.51 -29.42
N LYS A 588 -35.31 28.71 -29.90
CA LYS A 588 -34.26 27.69 -29.89
C LYS A 588 -33.70 27.45 -28.50
N ASP A 589 -33.35 28.51 -27.77
CA ASP A 589 -32.80 28.39 -26.42
C ASP A 589 -33.88 27.90 -25.44
N ASP A 590 -35.14 28.35 -25.59
CA ASP A 590 -36.34 27.78 -24.91
C ASP A 590 -36.43 26.24 -25.04
N VAL A 591 -36.04 25.70 -26.19
CA VAL A 591 -36.11 24.28 -26.52
C VAL A 591 -34.86 23.53 -26.07
N LEU A 592 -33.68 24.16 -26.12
CA LEU A 592 -32.44 23.60 -25.57
C LEU A 592 -32.51 23.49 -24.04
N GLU A 593 -33.03 24.51 -23.34
CA GLU A 593 -33.28 24.46 -21.89
C GLU A 593 -34.24 23.31 -21.53
N PHE A 594 -35.36 23.18 -22.25
CA PHE A 594 -36.33 22.10 -22.06
C PHE A 594 -35.78 20.71 -22.40
N ILE A 595 -34.89 20.59 -23.40
CA ILE A 595 -34.17 19.33 -23.66
C ILE A 595 -33.25 19.03 -22.47
N LEU A 596 -32.50 20.02 -21.98
CA LEU A 596 -31.55 19.86 -20.88
C LEU A 596 -32.23 19.51 -19.55
N GLU A 597 -33.44 20.00 -19.24
CA GLU A 597 -34.24 19.61 -18.06
C GLU A 597 -34.23 18.09 -17.81
N ASP A 598 -34.66 17.30 -18.81
CA ASP A 598 -34.67 15.83 -18.81
C ASP A 598 -34.22 15.29 -20.17
N ILE A 599 -32.92 15.42 -20.42
CA ILE A 599 -32.28 14.99 -21.66
C ILE A 599 -32.28 13.46 -21.84
N ARG A 600 -32.58 12.67 -20.78
CA ARG A 600 -32.71 11.22 -20.90
C ARG A 600 -33.98 10.88 -21.67
N SER A 601 -35.14 11.35 -21.20
CA SER A 601 -36.43 11.09 -21.88
C SER A 601 -36.60 11.90 -23.17
N ARG A 602 -35.92 13.04 -23.30
CA ARG A 602 -36.01 13.97 -24.45
C ARG A 602 -34.90 13.80 -25.48
N SER A 603 -34.07 12.75 -25.36
CA SER A 603 -32.93 12.50 -26.25
C SER A 603 -33.30 12.44 -27.74
N ASP A 604 -34.44 11.83 -28.12
CA ASP A 604 -34.98 11.84 -29.49
C ASP A 604 -35.15 13.27 -30.06
N LEU A 605 -35.55 14.23 -29.22
CA LEU A 605 -35.70 15.63 -29.63
C LEU A 605 -34.34 16.33 -29.80
N ALA A 606 -33.36 16.01 -28.94
CA ALA A 606 -31.99 16.51 -29.08
C ALA A 606 -31.36 16.07 -30.42
N PHE A 607 -31.45 14.78 -30.75
CA PHE A 607 -30.98 14.26 -32.03
C PHE A 607 -31.76 14.88 -33.21
N SER A 608 -33.09 14.92 -33.14
CA SER A 608 -33.91 15.47 -34.22
C SER A 608 -33.68 16.97 -34.46
N LEU A 609 -33.27 17.73 -33.44
CA LEU A 609 -32.87 19.13 -33.60
C LEU A 609 -31.48 19.24 -34.24
N LEU A 610 -30.48 18.52 -33.70
CA LEU A 610 -29.10 18.53 -34.18
C LEU A 610 -28.99 18.12 -35.66
N TYR A 611 -29.70 17.06 -36.07
CA TYR A 611 -29.75 16.63 -37.48
C TYR A 611 -30.50 17.62 -38.38
N GLN A 612 -31.52 18.32 -37.87
CA GLN A 612 -32.29 19.30 -38.66
C GLN A 612 -31.49 20.60 -38.85
N GLU A 613 -30.74 21.06 -37.84
CA GLU A 613 -29.76 22.16 -37.95
C GLU A 613 -28.69 21.86 -39.01
N TYR A 614 -28.10 20.66 -38.96
CA TYR A 614 -27.11 20.23 -39.95
C TYR A 614 -27.71 20.15 -41.37
N THR A 615 -28.97 19.73 -41.48
CA THR A 615 -29.70 19.72 -42.76
C THR A 615 -29.96 21.13 -43.28
N THR A 616 -30.28 22.09 -42.40
CA THR A 616 -30.43 23.50 -42.75
C THR A 616 -29.12 24.08 -43.28
N TYR A 617 -27.99 23.84 -42.58
CA TYR A 617 -26.65 24.21 -43.04
C TYR A 617 -26.35 23.68 -44.46
N LEU A 618 -26.56 22.37 -44.69
CA LEU A 618 -26.36 21.77 -46.02
C LEU A 618 -27.26 22.39 -47.09
N SER A 619 -28.48 22.81 -46.76
CA SER A 619 -29.40 23.45 -47.70
C SER A 619 -29.03 24.89 -48.10
N GLN A 620 -28.13 25.52 -47.34
CA GLN A 620 -27.67 26.90 -47.57
C GLN A 620 -26.28 26.98 -48.25
N MET A 621 -25.67 25.82 -48.57
CA MET A 621 -24.37 25.78 -49.25
C MET A 621 -24.41 26.47 -50.62
N PRO A 622 -23.38 27.25 -51.00
CA PRO A 622 -22.09 27.40 -50.34
C PRO A 622 -22.00 28.54 -49.30
N ALA A 623 -23.10 29.22 -48.99
CA ALA A 623 -23.11 30.40 -48.11
C ALA A 623 -23.49 30.12 -46.64
N GLY A 624 -23.89 28.88 -46.32
CA GLY A 624 -24.28 28.47 -44.97
C GLY A 624 -23.12 28.55 -43.97
N LEU A 625 -23.39 29.12 -42.80
CA LEU A 625 -22.50 29.13 -41.64
C LEU A 625 -22.83 27.95 -40.71
N LEU A 626 -21.82 27.39 -40.05
CA LEU A 626 -22.00 26.23 -39.16
C LEU A 626 -22.43 26.65 -37.73
N ASP A 627 -22.39 27.94 -37.43
CA ASP A 627 -22.56 28.56 -36.12
C ASP A 627 -23.86 28.13 -35.40
N SER A 628 -24.96 27.99 -36.15
CA SER A 628 -26.25 27.53 -35.61
C SER A 628 -26.20 26.06 -35.15
N TYR A 629 -25.47 25.21 -35.87
CA TYR A 629 -25.21 23.83 -35.50
C TYR A 629 -24.21 23.76 -34.34
N ASP A 630 -23.16 24.59 -34.35
CA ASP A 630 -22.16 24.63 -33.27
C ASP A 630 -22.78 25.05 -31.94
N HIS A 631 -23.55 26.14 -31.89
CA HIS A 631 -24.29 26.57 -30.69
C HIS A 631 -25.21 25.47 -30.15
N CYS A 632 -25.87 24.72 -31.04
CA CYS A 632 -26.71 23.58 -30.67
C CYS A 632 -25.90 22.44 -30.05
N LEU A 633 -24.81 22.02 -30.70
CA LEU A 633 -23.96 20.92 -30.25
C LEU A 633 -23.22 21.28 -28.94
N TYR A 634 -22.63 22.46 -28.87
CA TYR A 634 -21.94 23.00 -27.70
C TYR A 634 -22.88 23.09 -26.49
N THR A 635 -24.06 23.68 -26.64
CA THR A 635 -25.02 23.84 -25.54
C THR A 635 -25.50 22.50 -25.01
N LEU A 636 -25.78 21.53 -25.89
CA LEU A 636 -26.18 20.17 -25.47
C LEU A 636 -25.03 19.43 -24.76
N LEU A 637 -23.78 19.52 -25.24
CA LEU A 637 -22.64 18.86 -24.62
C LEU A 637 -22.24 19.51 -23.28
N SER A 638 -22.25 20.84 -23.18
CA SER A 638 -21.95 21.57 -21.93
C SER A 638 -23.00 21.28 -20.86
N GLY A 639 -24.30 21.34 -21.21
CA GLY A 639 -25.38 21.00 -20.27
C GLY A 639 -25.40 19.51 -19.87
N LEU A 640 -24.89 18.60 -20.71
CA LEU A 640 -24.62 17.22 -20.31
C LEU A 640 -23.41 17.12 -19.36
N GLN A 641 -22.36 17.91 -19.56
CA GLN A 641 -21.16 17.93 -18.72
C GLN A 641 -21.50 18.40 -17.29
N GLU A 642 -22.25 19.48 -17.13
CA GLU A 642 -22.58 20.05 -15.81
C GLU A 642 -23.42 19.10 -14.91
N LYS A 643 -24.34 18.32 -15.50
CA LYS A 643 -25.23 17.46 -14.73
C LYS A 643 -24.50 16.25 -14.13
N PRO A 644 -24.53 16.00 -12.80
CA PRO A 644 -23.68 15.01 -12.15
C PRO A 644 -23.92 13.53 -12.54
N GLU A 645 -25.11 13.19 -13.05
CA GLU A 645 -25.60 11.80 -13.14
C GLU A 645 -25.30 11.02 -14.43
N GLN A 646 -24.28 11.41 -15.22
CA GLN A 646 -23.98 10.82 -16.54
C GLN A 646 -23.42 9.39 -16.49
N ARG A 647 -24.22 8.40 -16.06
CA ARG A 647 -23.87 6.97 -16.06
C ARG A 647 -24.37 6.22 -17.30
N ASP A 648 -25.35 6.77 -18.03
CA ASP A 648 -26.08 6.06 -19.08
C ASP A 648 -25.39 6.10 -20.47
N GLY A 649 -24.16 6.63 -20.55
CA GLY A 649 -23.42 6.76 -21.82
C GLY A 649 -24.00 7.80 -22.81
N LEU A 650 -24.99 8.59 -22.40
CA LEU A 650 -25.72 9.53 -23.27
C LEU A 650 -24.81 10.60 -23.90
N PHE A 651 -23.81 11.09 -23.18
CA PHE A 651 -22.76 11.99 -23.71
C PHE A 651 -22.00 11.32 -24.87
N THR A 652 -21.52 10.09 -24.67
CA THR A 652 -20.84 9.29 -25.70
C THR A 652 -21.74 9.06 -26.91
N LYS A 653 -23.03 8.77 -26.70
CA LYS A 653 -23.99 8.61 -27.81
C LYS A 653 -24.16 9.91 -28.59
N LEU A 654 -24.34 11.05 -27.91
CA LEU A 654 -24.49 12.34 -28.60
C LEU A 654 -23.26 12.69 -29.45
N VAL A 655 -22.06 12.46 -28.91
CA VAL A 655 -20.80 12.70 -29.61
C VAL A 655 -20.60 11.77 -30.81
N LEU A 656 -20.96 10.48 -30.72
CA LEU A 656 -20.77 9.53 -31.82
C LEU A 656 -21.79 9.69 -32.95
N GLU A 657 -23.04 10.03 -32.63
CA GLU A 657 -24.13 10.25 -33.60
C GLU A 657 -24.06 11.64 -34.27
N ALA A 658 -23.36 12.62 -33.67
CA ALA A 658 -23.24 13.97 -34.25
C ALA A 658 -22.70 13.93 -35.70
N PRO A 659 -23.34 14.63 -36.66
CA PRO A 659 -22.87 14.66 -38.05
C PRO A 659 -21.40 15.07 -38.21
N ILE A 660 -21.00 16.16 -37.55
CA ILE A 660 -19.64 16.70 -37.50
C ILE A 660 -19.33 17.12 -36.06
N ILE A 661 -18.12 16.83 -35.56
CA ILE A 661 -17.60 17.43 -34.33
C ILE A 661 -16.86 18.72 -34.70
N THR A 662 -17.38 19.83 -34.20
CA THR A 662 -16.79 21.17 -34.27
C THR A 662 -15.68 21.32 -33.24
N ASP A 663 -14.85 22.35 -33.39
CA ASP A 663 -13.69 22.55 -32.52
C ASP A 663 -14.13 23.03 -31.12
N SER A 664 -15.21 23.81 -31.03
CA SER A 664 -15.93 24.15 -29.79
C SER A 664 -16.43 22.91 -29.04
N ALA A 665 -17.00 21.94 -29.77
CA ALA A 665 -17.45 20.67 -29.19
C ALA A 665 -16.28 19.76 -28.78
N LEU A 666 -15.16 19.80 -29.50
CA LEU A 666 -13.94 19.06 -29.16
C LEU A 666 -13.31 19.58 -27.85
N GLU A 667 -13.36 20.89 -27.61
CA GLU A 667 -12.94 21.49 -26.34
C GLU A 667 -13.83 21.06 -25.15
N VAL A 668 -15.15 20.97 -25.35
CA VAL A 668 -16.05 20.38 -24.33
C VAL A 668 -15.71 18.90 -24.08
N ILE A 669 -15.37 18.13 -25.12
CA ILE A 669 -14.90 16.74 -24.98
C ILE A 669 -13.57 16.66 -24.23
N ARG A 670 -12.62 17.58 -24.46
CA ARG A 670 -11.36 17.69 -23.69
C ARG A 670 -11.67 17.88 -22.20
N ARG A 671 -12.44 18.91 -21.85
CA ARG A 671 -12.85 19.20 -20.46
C ARG A 671 -13.63 18.05 -19.80
N TYR A 672 -14.41 17.29 -20.57
CA TYR A 672 -15.11 16.10 -20.08
C TYR A 672 -14.14 14.93 -19.78
N CYS A 673 -13.02 14.81 -20.49
CA CYS A 673 -11.96 13.84 -20.19
C CYS A 673 -11.13 14.23 -18.95
N GLU A 674 -11.11 15.50 -18.58
CA GLU A 674 -10.38 16.05 -17.43
C GLU A 674 -11.12 15.94 -16.09
N ASP A 675 -12.39 15.52 -16.11
CA ASP A 675 -13.20 15.24 -14.91
C ASP A 675 -12.80 13.88 -14.31
N GLU A 676 -12.23 13.92 -13.10
CA GLU A 676 -11.79 12.71 -12.39
C GLU A 676 -12.90 11.68 -12.12
N SER A 677 -14.18 12.09 -12.13
CA SER A 677 -15.33 11.19 -11.95
C SER A 677 -15.73 10.46 -13.23
N ARG A 678 -15.27 10.93 -14.40
CA ARG A 678 -15.74 10.51 -15.73
C ARG A 678 -14.65 10.21 -16.74
N VAL A 679 -13.39 10.49 -16.42
CA VAL A 679 -12.20 10.26 -17.27
C VAL A 679 -12.31 8.99 -18.11
N TYR A 680 -12.67 7.84 -17.54
CA TYR A 680 -12.79 6.59 -18.30
C TYR A 680 -13.84 6.65 -19.43
N LEU A 681 -15.01 7.26 -19.19
CA LEU A 681 -16.07 7.43 -20.19
C LEU A 681 -15.70 8.50 -21.23
N GLY A 682 -15.01 9.57 -20.82
CA GLY A 682 -14.44 10.57 -21.72
C GLY A 682 -13.40 9.97 -22.67
N MET A 683 -12.38 9.30 -22.13
CA MET A 683 -11.33 8.62 -22.90
C MET A 683 -11.91 7.51 -23.80
N THR A 684 -12.95 6.81 -23.36
CA THR A 684 -13.70 5.86 -24.21
C THR A 684 -14.38 6.57 -25.37
N THR A 685 -15.05 7.70 -25.13
CA THR A 685 -15.68 8.51 -26.17
C THR A 685 -14.66 9.01 -27.20
N LEU A 686 -13.51 9.49 -26.74
CA LEU A 686 -12.43 9.99 -27.60
C LEU A 686 -11.78 8.85 -28.42
N LYS A 687 -11.56 7.67 -27.81
CA LYS A 687 -11.14 6.44 -28.52
C LYS A 687 -12.12 6.06 -29.63
N GLU A 688 -13.42 6.06 -29.34
CA GLU A 688 -14.43 5.71 -30.34
C GLU A 688 -14.53 6.77 -31.45
N LEU A 689 -14.28 8.06 -31.19
CA LEU A 689 -14.10 9.05 -32.26
C LEU A 689 -12.88 8.70 -33.14
N ILE A 690 -11.73 8.41 -32.55
CA ILE A 690 -10.49 8.07 -33.30
C ILE A 690 -10.68 6.80 -34.15
N TYR A 691 -11.55 5.87 -33.75
CA TYR A 691 -11.82 4.65 -34.52
C TYR A 691 -12.94 4.80 -35.55
N ASN A 692 -14.00 5.56 -35.27
CA ASN A 692 -15.19 5.64 -36.12
C ASN A 692 -15.21 6.87 -37.06
N ARG A 693 -14.30 7.85 -36.91
CA ARG A 693 -14.25 9.09 -37.70
C ARG A 693 -12.86 9.36 -38.31
N PRO A 694 -12.44 8.59 -39.34
CA PRO A 694 -11.06 8.65 -39.87
C PRO A 694 -10.64 10.03 -40.42
N MET A 695 -11.55 10.81 -41.00
CA MET A 695 -11.22 12.12 -41.62
C MET A 695 -10.65 13.18 -40.65
N ARG A 696 -10.84 13.03 -39.34
CA ARG A 696 -10.26 13.90 -38.30
C ARG A 696 -9.46 13.09 -37.26
N GLN A 697 -9.04 11.87 -37.60
CA GLN A 697 -8.42 10.91 -36.67
C GLN A 697 -7.26 11.50 -35.86
N PHE A 698 -6.33 12.19 -36.51
CA PHE A 698 -5.14 12.78 -35.87
C PHE A 698 -5.47 13.96 -34.95
N GLN A 699 -6.55 14.71 -35.20
CA GLN A 699 -7.00 15.78 -34.29
C GLN A 699 -7.50 15.19 -32.97
N TYR A 700 -8.34 14.15 -33.04
CA TYR A 700 -8.84 13.46 -31.85
C TYR A 700 -7.72 12.71 -31.10
N LEU A 701 -6.75 12.15 -31.82
CA LEU A 701 -5.57 11.51 -31.23
C LEU A 701 -4.65 12.54 -30.55
N HIS A 702 -4.49 13.74 -31.12
CA HIS A 702 -3.70 14.82 -30.49
C HIS A 702 -4.28 15.22 -29.13
N VAL A 703 -5.60 15.38 -29.01
CA VAL A 703 -6.25 15.65 -27.70
C VAL A 703 -5.94 14.53 -26.69
N LEU A 704 -5.95 13.26 -27.12
CA LEU A 704 -5.61 12.13 -26.24
C LEU A 704 -4.12 12.12 -25.85
N LEU A 705 -3.23 12.56 -26.74
CA LEU A 705 -1.80 12.69 -26.49
C LEU A 705 -1.50 13.82 -25.49
N ASP A 706 -2.13 14.98 -25.61
CA ASP A 706 -2.02 16.09 -24.64
C ASP A 706 -2.44 15.63 -23.23
N LEU A 707 -3.52 14.86 -23.15
CA LEU A 707 -4.04 14.33 -21.89
C LEU A 707 -3.08 13.31 -21.23
N SER A 708 -2.04 12.83 -21.94
CA SER A 708 -0.99 11.97 -21.38
C SER A 708 0.09 12.73 -20.57
N SER A 709 0.24 14.03 -20.80
CA SER A 709 1.11 14.93 -20.02
C SER A 709 0.35 15.76 -18.97
N HIS A 710 -0.99 15.70 -18.96
CA HIS A 710 -1.88 16.43 -18.05
C HIS A 710 -1.51 16.27 -16.54
N GLU A 711 -1.64 17.34 -15.76
CA GLU A 711 -1.26 17.42 -14.32
C GLU A 711 -1.96 16.36 -13.44
N LYS A 712 -3.31 16.27 -13.48
CA LYS A 712 -4.12 15.28 -12.75
C LYS A 712 -3.70 13.83 -13.08
N GLU A 713 -3.28 13.07 -12.07
CA GLU A 713 -2.77 11.70 -12.24
C GLU A 713 -3.80 10.72 -12.85
N LYS A 714 -5.08 10.80 -12.46
CA LYS A 714 -6.12 9.90 -12.99
C LYS A 714 -6.37 10.11 -14.50
N VAL A 715 -6.32 11.36 -14.95
CA VAL A 715 -6.46 11.74 -16.36
C VAL A 715 -5.32 11.14 -17.16
N ARG A 716 -4.09 11.47 -16.75
CA ARG A 716 -2.84 10.96 -17.32
C ARG A 716 -2.77 9.43 -17.38
N THR A 717 -2.96 8.74 -16.26
CA THR A 717 -2.84 7.27 -16.19
C THR A 717 -3.89 6.56 -17.03
N THR A 718 -5.09 7.15 -17.18
CA THR A 718 -6.10 6.63 -18.11
C THR A 718 -5.70 6.87 -19.56
N ALA A 719 -5.30 8.10 -19.93
CA ALA A 719 -4.84 8.43 -21.28
C ALA A 719 -3.70 7.52 -21.75
N LEU A 720 -2.67 7.33 -20.91
CA LEU A 720 -1.54 6.42 -21.17
C LEU A 720 -1.97 4.96 -21.39
N SER A 721 -2.96 4.48 -20.64
CA SER A 721 -3.52 3.13 -20.79
C SER A 721 -4.21 2.94 -22.15
N PHE A 722 -4.98 3.95 -22.59
CA PHE A 722 -5.61 3.97 -23.90
C PHE A 722 -4.57 4.08 -25.02
N LEU A 723 -3.59 4.99 -24.91
CA LEU A 723 -2.53 5.18 -25.90
C LEU A 723 -1.68 3.92 -26.12
N LYS A 724 -1.29 3.21 -25.05
CA LYS A 724 -0.61 1.88 -25.17
C LYS A 724 -1.39 0.89 -26.03
N ARG A 725 -2.71 0.82 -25.86
CA ARG A 725 -3.58 -0.07 -26.63
C ARG A 725 -3.83 0.42 -28.05
N MET A 726 -3.72 1.72 -28.30
CA MET A 726 -3.84 2.30 -29.64
C MET A 726 -2.53 2.17 -30.43
N TYR A 727 -1.40 2.18 -29.74
CA TYR A 727 -0.06 1.87 -30.27
C TYR A 727 0.07 0.42 -30.80
N GLU A 728 -0.84 -0.50 -30.41
CA GLU A 728 -0.94 -1.81 -31.08
C GLU A 728 -1.23 -1.67 -32.59
N LYS A 729 -1.90 -0.59 -33.03
CA LYS A 729 -2.24 -0.32 -34.43
C LYS A 729 -1.12 0.42 -35.18
N GLU A 730 -0.60 -0.20 -36.22
CA GLU A 730 0.58 0.29 -36.99
C GLU A 730 0.41 1.73 -37.51
N HIS A 731 -0.72 2.06 -38.14
CA HIS A 731 -1.00 3.40 -38.66
C HIS A 731 -1.06 4.52 -37.61
N LEU A 732 -1.06 4.19 -36.31
CA LEU A 732 -1.00 5.16 -35.21
C LEU A 732 0.38 5.21 -34.52
N ARG A 733 1.24 4.21 -34.71
CA ARG A 733 2.54 4.10 -34.00
C ARG A 733 3.41 5.32 -34.27
N ASP A 734 3.72 5.59 -35.54
CA ASP A 734 4.60 6.68 -35.95
C ASP A 734 4.19 8.05 -35.39
N TYR A 735 2.89 8.32 -35.32
CA TYR A 735 2.38 9.59 -34.79
C TYR A 735 2.53 9.68 -33.26
N ILE A 736 2.25 8.58 -32.56
CA ILE A 736 2.41 8.44 -31.11
C ILE A 736 3.90 8.50 -30.72
N GLU A 737 4.80 7.86 -31.48
CA GLU A 737 6.25 7.93 -31.25
C GLU A 737 6.82 9.31 -31.54
N LYS A 738 6.44 9.97 -32.65
CA LYS A 738 6.87 11.33 -32.96
C LYS A 738 6.46 12.31 -31.85
N PHE A 739 5.24 12.21 -31.34
CA PHE A 739 4.82 13.04 -30.19
C PHE A 739 5.67 12.76 -28.93
N ALA A 740 5.88 11.48 -28.59
CA ALA A 740 6.67 11.09 -27.42
C ALA A 740 8.15 11.51 -27.52
N LEU A 741 8.76 11.39 -28.71
CA LEU A 741 10.13 11.81 -28.99
C LEU A 741 10.27 13.33 -28.94
N ASN A 742 9.35 14.08 -29.56
CA ASN A 742 9.34 15.55 -29.52
C ASN A 742 9.27 16.06 -28.07
N TYR A 743 8.40 15.48 -27.23
CA TYR A 743 8.30 15.85 -25.81
C TYR A 743 9.57 15.49 -25.01
N MET A 744 10.22 14.35 -25.31
CA MET A 744 11.49 13.98 -24.70
C MET A 744 12.63 14.92 -25.11
N GLN A 745 12.69 15.33 -26.38
CA GLN A 745 13.73 16.23 -26.90
C GLN A 745 13.71 17.62 -26.23
N LEU A 746 12.56 18.06 -25.70
CA LEU A 746 12.50 19.30 -24.91
C LEU A 746 13.47 19.30 -23.72
N LEU A 747 13.81 18.12 -23.17
CA LEU A 747 14.73 17.95 -22.05
C LEU A 747 16.21 18.25 -22.37
N VAL A 748 16.54 18.52 -23.63
CA VAL A 748 17.86 19.03 -24.04
C VAL A 748 17.98 20.54 -23.75
N HIS A 749 16.86 21.27 -23.68
CA HIS A 749 16.89 22.69 -23.36
C HIS A 749 17.25 22.95 -21.88
N PRO A 750 18.00 24.04 -21.58
CA PRO A 750 18.42 24.33 -20.20
C PRO A 750 17.25 24.67 -19.26
N ASN A 751 16.14 25.17 -19.81
CA ASN A 751 14.90 25.49 -19.09
C ASN A 751 13.68 24.90 -19.84
N PRO A 752 12.58 24.57 -19.13
CA PRO A 752 11.32 24.12 -19.73
C PRO A 752 10.73 25.15 -20.72
N PRO A 753 10.36 24.75 -21.95
CA PRO A 753 9.66 25.61 -22.90
C PRO A 753 8.27 26.05 -22.40
N SER A 754 7.81 27.21 -22.85
CA SER A 754 6.49 27.78 -22.51
C SER A 754 5.32 26.82 -22.80
N LEU A 755 5.43 25.95 -23.80
CA LEU A 755 4.45 24.92 -24.16
C LEU A 755 4.12 23.93 -23.02
N LEU A 756 5.00 23.78 -22.02
CA LEU A 756 4.76 22.93 -20.85
C LEU A 756 3.90 23.62 -19.77
N PHE A 757 3.62 24.91 -19.92
CA PHE A 757 2.79 25.70 -19.03
C PHE A 757 1.50 26.07 -19.75
N GLY A 758 0.35 25.87 -19.10
CA GLY A 758 -0.96 26.20 -19.68
C GLY A 758 -1.08 27.69 -20.02
N ALA A 759 -1.86 28.01 -21.06
CA ALA A 759 -1.94 29.34 -21.66
C ALA A 759 -2.38 30.48 -20.69
N ASP A 760 -2.98 30.15 -19.55
CA ASP A 760 -3.36 31.10 -18.50
C ASP A 760 -2.17 31.57 -17.60
N LYS A 761 -0.92 31.20 -17.93
CA LYS A 761 0.28 31.54 -17.16
C LYS A 761 1.27 32.35 -17.99
N ASP A 762 1.11 33.68 -17.98
CA ASP A 762 2.09 34.66 -18.48
C ASP A 762 3.42 34.53 -17.72
N THR A 763 4.29 33.63 -18.17
CA THR A 763 5.51 33.23 -17.46
C THR A 763 6.74 33.73 -18.20
N GLU A 764 6.90 35.06 -18.29
CA GLU A 764 8.05 35.70 -18.94
C GLU A 764 9.41 35.43 -18.24
N VAL A 765 9.37 34.89 -17.01
CA VAL A 765 10.57 34.46 -16.28
C VAL A 765 10.80 32.96 -16.48
N ALA A 766 11.93 32.61 -17.09
CA ALA A 766 12.31 31.22 -17.34
C ALA A 766 12.57 30.45 -16.03
N SER A 767 11.53 29.82 -15.48
CA SER A 767 11.65 28.92 -14.33
C SER A 767 12.55 27.71 -14.65
N PRO A 768 13.35 27.22 -13.68
CA PRO A 768 14.19 26.04 -13.90
C PRO A 768 13.35 24.75 -13.96
N TRP A 769 13.92 23.68 -14.55
CA TRP A 769 13.29 22.37 -14.58
C TRP A 769 12.94 21.85 -13.18
N THR A 770 11.67 21.44 -12.99
CA THR A 770 11.22 20.76 -11.79
C THR A 770 11.12 19.25 -12.05
N GLU A 771 11.13 18.43 -11.00
CA GLU A 771 11.01 16.98 -11.18
C GLU A 771 9.69 16.59 -11.87
N ASP A 772 8.62 17.38 -11.68
CA ASP A 772 7.32 17.15 -12.32
C ASP A 772 7.25 17.60 -13.78
N THR A 773 7.86 18.74 -14.16
CA THR A 773 7.93 19.11 -15.60
C THR A 773 8.83 18.15 -16.38
N VAL A 774 9.89 17.62 -15.77
CA VAL A 774 10.70 16.54 -16.39
C VAL A 774 9.89 15.24 -16.51
N ARG A 775 9.11 14.85 -15.50
CA ARG A 775 8.22 13.68 -15.59
C ARG A 775 7.15 13.87 -16.68
N GLN A 776 6.60 15.07 -16.85
CA GLN A 776 5.60 15.38 -17.89
C GLN A 776 6.09 15.03 -19.31
N CYS A 777 7.32 15.44 -19.66
CA CYS A 777 7.98 15.08 -20.91
C CYS A 777 8.21 13.57 -21.09
N LEU A 778 8.40 12.83 -19.99
CA LEU A 778 8.77 11.41 -20.00
C LEU A 778 7.58 10.44 -19.92
N PHE A 779 6.40 10.88 -19.47
CA PHE A 779 5.30 9.95 -19.13
C PHE A 779 4.86 9.04 -20.29
N LEU A 780 4.55 9.60 -21.46
CA LEU A 780 4.15 8.81 -22.62
C LEU A 780 5.30 7.91 -23.08
N TYR A 781 6.47 8.50 -23.26
CA TYR A 781 7.67 7.85 -23.76
C TYR A 781 8.07 6.62 -22.92
N LEU A 782 8.21 6.79 -21.60
CA LEU A 782 8.51 5.69 -20.67
C LEU A 782 7.39 4.65 -20.59
N SER A 783 6.16 5.01 -20.97
CA SER A 783 5.05 4.06 -21.08
C SER A 783 5.15 3.19 -22.36
N LEU A 784 5.78 3.68 -23.42
CA LEU A 784 5.98 2.96 -24.69
C LEU A 784 7.26 2.12 -24.71
N LEU A 785 8.26 2.49 -23.92
CA LEU A 785 9.56 1.80 -23.84
C LEU A 785 9.49 0.26 -23.61
N PRO A 786 8.53 -0.30 -22.84
CA PRO A 786 8.33 -1.77 -22.74
C PRO A 786 7.61 -2.42 -23.93
N LEU A 787 7.16 -1.65 -24.92
CA LEU A 787 6.50 -2.13 -26.15
C LEU A 787 7.42 -2.03 -27.36
N ASN A 788 8.29 -1.01 -27.41
CA ASN A 788 9.34 -0.87 -28.41
C ASN A 788 10.69 -0.56 -27.72
N HIS A 789 11.53 -1.59 -27.65
CA HIS A 789 12.78 -1.52 -26.90
C HIS A 789 13.84 -0.62 -27.55
N ARG A 790 13.78 -0.42 -28.88
CA ARG A 790 14.71 0.42 -29.67
C ARG A 790 14.78 1.85 -29.17
N LEU A 791 13.65 2.35 -28.62
CA LEU A 791 13.56 3.68 -28.04
C LEU A 791 14.67 3.94 -27.01
N VAL A 792 15.15 2.91 -26.29
CA VAL A 792 16.18 3.05 -25.25
C VAL A 792 17.48 3.74 -25.73
N HIS A 793 17.79 3.67 -27.03
CA HIS A 793 18.94 4.36 -27.62
C HIS A 793 18.72 5.87 -27.71
N GLU A 794 17.51 6.32 -28.07
CA GLU A 794 17.12 7.74 -28.07
C GLU A 794 17.13 8.32 -26.64
N LEU A 795 16.64 7.54 -25.66
CA LEU A 795 16.73 7.92 -24.25
C LEU A 795 18.18 8.07 -23.81
N ALA A 796 19.06 7.18 -24.23
CA ALA A 796 20.48 7.27 -23.93
C ALA A 796 21.13 8.50 -24.58
N SER A 797 20.75 8.85 -25.82
CA SER A 797 21.23 10.06 -26.50
C SER A 797 20.83 11.34 -25.75
N VAL A 798 19.53 11.56 -25.54
CA VAL A 798 19.03 12.72 -24.78
C VAL A 798 19.58 12.73 -23.35
N TYR A 799 19.75 11.56 -22.72
CA TYR A 799 20.39 11.46 -21.41
C TYR A 799 21.86 11.90 -21.42
N THR A 800 22.63 11.78 -22.50
CA THR A 800 24.01 12.33 -22.51
C THR A 800 24.00 13.86 -22.48
N GLU A 801 23.12 14.50 -23.23
CA GLU A 801 23.05 15.96 -23.40
C GLU A 801 22.37 16.67 -22.21
N ALA A 802 21.41 16.03 -21.57
CA ALA A 802 20.59 16.61 -20.48
C ALA A 802 21.41 17.12 -19.26
N ILE A 803 20.87 18.11 -18.54
CA ILE A 803 21.50 18.65 -17.30
C ILE A 803 21.39 17.67 -16.12
N ALA A 804 22.17 17.91 -15.06
CA ALA A 804 22.31 16.99 -13.91
C ALA A 804 20.99 16.69 -13.16
N ASP A 805 20.08 17.67 -13.07
CA ASP A 805 18.77 17.53 -12.41
C ASP A 805 17.78 16.70 -13.25
N ILE A 806 17.80 16.88 -14.57
CA ILE A 806 17.07 16.02 -15.52
C ILE A 806 17.62 14.59 -15.45
N LYS A 807 18.95 14.40 -15.49
CA LYS A 807 19.61 13.10 -15.32
C LYS A 807 19.16 12.40 -14.04
N ARG A 808 19.13 13.10 -12.90
CA ARG A 808 18.62 12.56 -11.61
C ARG A 808 17.13 12.18 -11.68
N SER A 809 16.30 12.96 -12.36
CA SER A 809 14.88 12.67 -12.56
C SER A 809 14.65 11.43 -13.45
N VAL A 810 15.39 11.29 -14.55
CA VAL A 810 15.33 10.11 -15.45
C VAL A 810 15.70 8.83 -14.69
N LEU A 811 16.81 8.82 -13.92
CA LEU A 811 17.26 7.66 -13.16
C LEU A 811 16.26 7.15 -12.09
N ARG A 812 15.34 8.01 -11.66
CA ARG A 812 14.19 7.65 -10.79
C ARG A 812 13.04 7.05 -11.58
N ALA A 813 12.68 7.67 -12.71
CA ALA A 813 11.50 7.30 -13.50
C ALA A 813 11.64 5.97 -14.28
N ILE A 814 12.84 5.61 -14.72
CA ILE A 814 13.10 4.41 -15.56
C ILE A 814 12.88 3.05 -14.86
N GLU A 815 12.66 3.00 -13.55
CA GLU A 815 12.63 1.73 -12.82
C GLU A 815 11.51 0.76 -13.25
N GLN A 816 10.29 1.25 -13.45
CA GLN A 816 9.19 0.39 -13.93
C GLN A 816 9.32 0.03 -15.43
N PRO A 817 9.64 0.99 -16.34
CA PRO A 817 9.89 0.68 -17.75
C PRO A 817 10.95 -0.40 -17.99
N ILE A 818 12.13 -0.30 -17.36
CA ILE A 818 13.23 -1.26 -17.59
C ILE A 818 12.86 -2.66 -17.09
N ARG A 819 12.14 -2.80 -15.97
CA ARG A 819 11.60 -4.11 -15.55
C ARG A 819 10.58 -4.68 -16.54
N GLY A 820 9.85 -3.82 -17.25
CA GLY A 820 8.90 -4.22 -18.29
C GLY A 820 9.55 -4.77 -19.57
N MET A 821 10.73 -4.27 -19.94
CA MET A 821 11.48 -4.75 -21.11
C MET A 821 12.08 -6.15 -20.92
N GLY A 822 12.40 -6.50 -19.67
CA GLY A 822 13.06 -7.76 -19.33
C GLY A 822 14.55 -7.80 -19.69
N MET A 823 15.25 -8.79 -19.13
CA MET A 823 16.72 -8.90 -19.22
C MET A 823 17.24 -9.42 -20.57
N ASN A 824 16.38 -10.04 -21.39
CA ASN A 824 16.76 -10.69 -22.65
C ASN A 824 16.53 -9.77 -23.87
N SER A 825 16.47 -8.45 -23.66
CA SER A 825 16.21 -7.48 -24.74
C SER A 825 17.49 -7.24 -25.58
N PRO A 826 17.45 -7.43 -26.91
CA PRO A 826 18.61 -7.22 -27.77
C PRO A 826 19.08 -5.76 -27.79
N ASP A 827 18.14 -4.81 -27.75
CA ASP A 827 18.45 -3.37 -27.72
C ASP A 827 19.12 -2.97 -26.38
N LEU A 828 18.80 -3.65 -25.26
CA LEU A 828 19.51 -3.45 -24.00
C LEU A 828 20.93 -4.02 -24.03
N PHE A 829 21.15 -5.18 -24.67
CA PHE A 829 22.51 -5.70 -24.88
C PHE A 829 23.32 -4.75 -25.78
N LEU A 830 22.72 -4.27 -26.88
CA LEU A 830 23.35 -3.31 -27.79
C LEU A 830 23.70 -1.99 -27.09
N LEU A 831 22.87 -1.53 -26.15
CA LEU A 831 23.15 -0.35 -25.32
C LEU A 831 24.28 -0.60 -24.30
N VAL A 832 24.42 -1.81 -23.77
CA VAL A 832 25.55 -2.18 -22.88
C VAL A 832 26.86 -2.22 -23.67
N GLU A 833 26.88 -2.80 -24.86
CA GLU A 833 28.07 -2.83 -25.74
C GLU A 833 28.47 -1.43 -26.21
N ASN A 834 27.51 -0.71 -26.80
CA ASN A 834 27.73 0.57 -27.45
C ASN A 834 27.42 1.78 -26.57
N CYS A 835 27.44 1.60 -25.24
CA CYS A 835 27.19 2.65 -24.22
C CYS A 835 27.74 4.03 -24.63
N PRO A 836 26.88 5.04 -24.83
CA PRO A 836 27.33 6.41 -25.11
C PRO A 836 28.19 6.97 -23.97
N LYS A 837 29.16 7.83 -24.30
CA LYS A 837 29.96 8.54 -23.28
C LYS A 837 29.05 9.47 -22.49
N GLY A 838 29.02 9.34 -21.17
CA GLY A 838 28.08 10.05 -20.29
C GLY A 838 26.82 9.26 -19.92
N ALA A 839 26.53 8.14 -20.59
CA ALA A 839 25.41 7.24 -20.28
C ALA A 839 25.77 6.12 -19.28
N GLU A 840 26.99 6.10 -18.75
CA GLU A 840 27.49 5.04 -17.85
C GLU A 840 26.61 4.86 -16.61
N THR A 841 26.09 5.97 -16.09
CA THR A 841 25.19 6.00 -14.93
C THR A 841 23.78 5.48 -15.25
N LEU A 842 23.28 5.73 -16.47
CA LEU A 842 22.03 5.18 -16.97
C LEU A 842 22.14 3.65 -17.14
N VAL A 843 23.18 3.19 -17.84
CA VAL A 843 23.44 1.74 -18.04
C VAL A 843 23.63 1.03 -16.70
N THR A 844 24.41 1.59 -15.78
CA THR A 844 24.58 1.02 -14.42
C THR A 844 23.24 0.90 -13.68
N ARG A 845 22.38 1.91 -13.75
CA ARG A 845 21.05 1.87 -13.13
C ARG A 845 20.15 0.82 -13.79
N CYS A 846 20.14 0.71 -15.12
CA CYS A 846 19.41 -0.35 -15.84
C CYS A 846 19.86 -1.75 -15.42
N LEU A 847 21.18 -1.99 -15.36
CA LEU A 847 21.75 -3.26 -14.90
C LEU A 847 21.31 -3.60 -13.46
N HIS A 848 21.36 -2.63 -12.54
CA HIS A 848 20.85 -2.81 -11.17
C HIS A 848 19.34 -3.16 -11.14
N ILE A 849 18.51 -2.53 -11.99
CA ILE A 849 17.06 -2.77 -12.05
C ILE A 849 16.74 -4.19 -12.55
N LEU A 850 17.47 -4.70 -13.55
CA LEU A 850 17.28 -6.03 -14.11
C LEU A 850 17.75 -7.14 -13.15
N THR A 851 18.85 -6.91 -12.45
CA THR A 851 19.49 -7.87 -11.51
C THR A 851 19.06 -7.69 -10.05
N ASP A 852 17.97 -6.95 -9.81
CA ASP A 852 17.44 -6.63 -8.48
C ASP A 852 16.82 -7.84 -7.77
N LYS A 853 16.15 -8.71 -8.54
CA LYS A 853 15.31 -9.83 -8.05
C LYS A 853 15.49 -11.13 -8.82
N VAL A 854 16.39 -11.13 -9.81
CA VAL A 854 16.61 -12.22 -10.77
C VAL A 854 18.12 -12.35 -10.97
N PRO A 855 18.71 -13.56 -10.94
CA PRO A 855 20.13 -13.73 -11.24
C PRO A 855 20.44 -13.28 -12.68
N PRO A 856 21.63 -12.69 -12.93
CA PRO A 856 22.01 -12.21 -14.26
C PRO A 856 22.12 -13.37 -15.27
N SER A 857 21.70 -13.15 -16.52
CA SER A 857 21.91 -14.10 -17.61
C SER A 857 23.40 -14.15 -18.02
N PRO A 858 23.92 -15.31 -18.49
CA PRO A 858 25.33 -15.43 -18.87
C PRO A 858 25.72 -14.47 -20.00
N GLU A 859 24.81 -14.21 -20.94
CA GLU A 859 24.98 -13.23 -22.02
C GLU A 859 25.16 -11.81 -21.45
N LEU A 860 24.35 -11.40 -20.46
CA LEU A 860 24.50 -10.10 -19.80
C LEU A 860 25.84 -10.00 -19.06
N VAL A 861 26.26 -11.06 -18.37
CA VAL A 861 27.56 -11.12 -17.69
C VAL A 861 28.69 -10.93 -18.69
N GLU A 862 28.62 -11.58 -19.85
CA GLU A 862 29.63 -11.45 -20.91
C GLU A 862 29.72 -10.03 -21.47
N ARG A 863 28.59 -9.40 -21.84
CA ARG A 863 28.61 -8.01 -22.37
C ARG A 863 29.08 -6.99 -21.32
N VAL A 864 28.73 -7.17 -20.05
CA VAL A 864 29.19 -6.29 -18.96
C VAL A 864 30.67 -6.51 -18.63
N ARG A 865 31.16 -7.76 -18.67
CA ARG A 865 32.60 -8.10 -18.59
C ARG A 865 33.37 -7.38 -19.70
N ASP A 866 32.89 -7.47 -20.93
CA ASP A 866 33.50 -6.83 -22.09
C ASP A 866 33.55 -5.31 -21.97
N LEU A 867 32.44 -4.66 -21.56
CA LEU A 867 32.39 -3.22 -21.31
C LEU A 867 33.42 -2.78 -20.25
N PHE A 868 33.53 -3.54 -19.16
CA PHE A 868 34.46 -3.25 -18.07
C PHE A 868 35.94 -3.35 -18.50
N TYR A 869 36.32 -4.40 -19.24
CA TYR A 869 37.70 -4.61 -19.66
C TYR A 869 38.11 -3.80 -20.89
N LYS A 870 37.21 -3.58 -21.85
CA LYS A 870 37.53 -2.91 -23.13
C LYS A 870 37.38 -1.38 -23.08
N ARG A 871 36.55 -0.84 -22.17
CA ARG A 871 36.05 0.54 -22.31
C ARG A 871 35.95 1.35 -21.02
N VAL A 872 35.43 0.80 -19.92
CA VAL A 872 35.21 1.56 -18.67
C VAL A 872 35.62 0.73 -17.42
N PRO A 873 36.84 0.90 -16.88
CA PRO A 873 37.38 0.07 -15.80
C PRO A 873 36.84 0.39 -14.38
N ASP A 874 35.62 0.93 -14.30
CA ASP A 874 34.90 1.21 -13.05
C ASP A 874 34.23 -0.06 -12.51
N VAL A 875 34.64 -0.46 -11.30
CA VAL A 875 34.18 -1.70 -10.67
C VAL A 875 32.68 -1.70 -10.34
N ARG A 876 32.01 -0.53 -10.35
CA ARG A 876 30.56 -0.42 -10.11
C ARG A 876 29.72 -1.18 -11.14
N PHE A 877 30.17 -1.27 -12.40
CA PHE A 877 29.50 -2.08 -13.44
C PHE A 877 29.42 -3.56 -13.10
N LEU A 878 30.36 -4.09 -12.30
CA LEU A 878 30.38 -5.49 -11.91
C LEU A 878 29.41 -5.82 -10.76
N ILE A 879 28.90 -4.82 -10.02
CA ILE A 879 28.03 -5.03 -8.84
C ILE A 879 26.68 -5.66 -9.21
N PRO A 880 25.95 -5.20 -10.26
CA PRO A 880 24.74 -5.87 -10.75
C PRO A 880 24.95 -7.36 -11.08
N VAL A 881 26.01 -7.66 -11.84
CA VAL A 881 26.28 -8.99 -12.41
C VAL A 881 27.12 -9.90 -11.50
N ILE A 882 27.45 -9.47 -10.28
CA ILE A 882 28.51 -10.09 -9.46
C ILE A 882 28.28 -11.57 -9.14
N ASN A 883 27.02 -12.00 -9.04
CA ASN A 883 26.66 -13.40 -8.77
C ASN A 883 26.75 -14.31 -10.02
N GLY A 884 27.02 -13.77 -11.21
CA GLY A 884 27.29 -14.53 -12.43
C GLY A 884 28.76 -14.55 -12.86
N LEU A 885 29.65 -13.84 -12.15
CA LEU A 885 31.10 -13.82 -12.40
C LEU A 885 31.78 -15.05 -11.80
N GLU A 886 32.94 -15.44 -12.34
CA GLU A 886 33.73 -16.53 -11.75
C GLU A 886 34.31 -16.14 -10.39
N LYS A 887 34.50 -17.13 -9.51
CA LYS A 887 35.21 -17.00 -8.23
C LYS A 887 36.56 -16.28 -8.35
N ARG A 888 37.29 -16.47 -9.46
CA ARG A 888 38.56 -15.78 -9.74
C ARG A 888 38.36 -14.28 -10.05
N GLU A 889 37.38 -13.96 -10.88
CA GLU A 889 37.03 -12.57 -11.25
C GLU A 889 36.59 -11.77 -10.03
N VAL A 890 35.72 -12.33 -9.19
CA VAL A 890 35.24 -11.68 -7.97
C VAL A 890 36.39 -11.41 -6.99
N ILE A 891 37.31 -12.36 -6.79
CA ILE A 891 38.49 -12.16 -5.92
C ILE A 891 39.44 -11.08 -6.47
N LEU A 892 39.58 -10.95 -7.79
CA LEU A 892 40.37 -9.88 -8.43
C LEU A 892 39.68 -8.51 -8.32
N ALA A 893 38.35 -8.46 -8.35
CA ALA A 893 37.56 -7.23 -8.17
C ALA A 893 37.47 -6.78 -6.69
N LEU A 894 37.52 -7.71 -5.73
CA LEU A 894 37.30 -7.46 -4.30
C LEU A 894 38.14 -6.29 -3.71
N PRO A 895 39.45 -6.13 -4.01
CA PRO A 895 40.25 -5.00 -3.50
C PRO A 895 39.86 -3.62 -4.08
N LYS A 896 39.13 -3.57 -5.21
CA LYS A 896 38.49 -2.35 -5.71
C LYS A 896 37.12 -2.15 -5.05
N LEU A 897 36.32 -3.21 -4.92
CA LEU A 897 34.97 -3.16 -4.33
C LEU A 897 34.99 -2.66 -2.87
N ILE A 898 35.92 -3.13 -2.03
CA ILE A 898 35.97 -2.72 -0.60
C ILE A 898 36.46 -1.28 -0.36
N LYS A 899 36.89 -0.56 -1.39
CA LYS A 899 37.25 0.86 -1.33
C LYS A 899 36.07 1.80 -1.64
N LEU A 900 34.92 1.25 -2.04
CA LEU A 900 33.70 2.02 -2.28
C LEU A 900 33.08 2.51 -0.95
N ASN A 901 32.04 3.34 -1.05
CA ASN A 901 31.26 3.78 0.12
C ASN A 901 30.77 2.55 0.93
N PRO A 902 30.87 2.53 2.27
CA PRO A 902 30.45 1.41 3.12
C PRO A 902 29.02 0.88 2.87
N ILE A 903 28.10 1.74 2.44
CA ILE A 903 26.73 1.34 2.06
C ILE A 903 26.76 0.41 0.83
N VAL A 904 27.54 0.79 -0.19
CA VAL A 904 27.74 -0.01 -1.41
C VAL A 904 28.51 -1.30 -1.10
N VAL A 905 29.52 -1.25 -0.21
CA VAL A 905 30.22 -2.46 0.25
C VAL A 905 29.25 -3.44 0.94
N LYS A 906 28.30 -2.94 1.74
CA LYS A 906 27.25 -3.78 2.32
C LYS A 906 26.27 -4.32 1.26
N GLU A 907 25.89 -3.55 0.24
CA GLU A 907 25.06 -4.10 -0.85
C GLU A 907 25.79 -5.22 -1.61
N VAL A 908 27.07 -5.02 -1.96
CA VAL A 908 27.93 -6.02 -2.61
C VAL A 908 28.00 -7.30 -1.78
N PHE A 909 28.19 -7.18 -0.46
CA PHE A 909 28.21 -8.35 0.43
C PHE A 909 26.83 -9.01 0.55
N ASN A 910 25.74 -8.25 0.59
CA ASN A 910 24.39 -8.82 0.61
C ASN A 910 24.04 -9.55 -0.70
N ARG A 911 24.53 -9.08 -1.86
CA ARG A 911 24.44 -9.81 -3.14
C ARG A 911 25.24 -11.12 -3.09
N LEU A 912 26.52 -11.05 -2.70
CA LEU A 912 27.42 -12.22 -2.61
C LEU A 912 27.03 -13.25 -1.54
N LEU A 913 26.38 -12.83 -0.45
CA LEU A 913 25.92 -13.72 0.63
C LEU A 913 24.47 -14.19 0.42
N GLY A 914 23.82 -13.79 -0.68
CA GLY A 914 22.44 -14.17 -1.03
C GLY A 914 21.34 -13.51 -0.19
N THR A 915 21.69 -12.67 0.80
CA THR A 915 20.76 -12.15 1.82
C THR A 915 19.67 -11.19 1.31
N GLN A 916 19.77 -10.73 0.06
CA GLN A 916 18.72 -9.95 -0.62
C GLN A 916 17.49 -10.81 -1.03
N HIS A 917 17.70 -12.10 -1.32
CA HIS A 917 16.68 -12.94 -1.98
C HIS A 917 15.81 -13.66 -0.95
N SER A 918 14.76 -12.98 -0.48
CA SER A 918 13.72 -13.59 0.36
C SER A 918 12.96 -14.67 -0.43
N GLU A 919 13.04 -15.90 0.06
CA GLU A 919 12.22 -17.08 -0.30
C GLU A 919 12.26 -17.54 -1.76
N GLY A 920 12.93 -18.69 -2.01
CA GLY A 920 12.59 -19.58 -3.13
C GLY A 920 13.61 -19.71 -4.27
N SER A 921 14.53 -18.77 -4.46
CA SER A 921 15.54 -18.84 -5.55
C SER A 921 16.95 -19.08 -5.05
N SER A 922 17.44 -20.33 -5.14
CA SER A 922 18.83 -20.70 -4.82
C SER A 922 19.81 -20.24 -5.91
N SER A 923 20.04 -18.93 -6.00
CA SER A 923 21.11 -18.36 -6.81
C SER A 923 22.48 -18.81 -6.25
N MET A 924 23.22 -19.56 -7.06
CA MET A 924 24.54 -20.10 -6.70
C MET A 924 25.57 -18.98 -6.68
N SER A 925 25.80 -18.37 -5.50
CA SER A 925 26.86 -17.37 -5.36
C SER A 925 28.24 -17.96 -5.67
N PRO A 926 29.12 -17.23 -6.40
CA PRO A 926 30.47 -17.69 -6.72
C PRO A 926 31.42 -17.73 -5.50
N LEU A 927 30.99 -17.24 -4.33
CA LEU A 927 31.73 -17.30 -3.07
C LEU A 927 30.81 -17.81 -1.95
N THR A 928 31.27 -18.82 -1.21
CA THR A 928 30.67 -19.13 0.10
C THR A 928 30.99 -18.00 1.10
N PRO A 929 30.22 -17.84 2.20
CA PRO A 929 30.58 -16.88 3.26
C PRO A 929 31.99 -17.13 3.82
N GLY A 930 32.40 -18.39 3.93
CA GLY A 930 33.76 -18.76 4.32
C GLY A 930 34.81 -18.28 3.32
N ASP A 931 34.58 -18.53 2.02
CA ASP A 931 35.47 -18.06 0.95
C ASP A 931 35.62 -16.54 0.93
N LEU A 932 34.53 -15.78 1.12
CA LEU A 932 34.59 -14.31 1.14
C LEU A 932 35.46 -13.81 2.30
N LEU A 933 35.26 -14.34 3.50
CA LEU A 933 36.04 -13.95 4.67
C LEU A 933 37.52 -14.35 4.54
N ILE A 934 37.83 -15.51 3.92
CA ILE A 934 39.20 -15.92 3.60
C ILE A 934 39.80 -15.03 2.51
N ALA A 935 39.06 -14.71 1.46
CA ALA A 935 39.52 -13.82 0.38
C ALA A 935 39.91 -12.44 0.93
N LEU A 936 39.14 -11.88 1.86
CA LEU A 936 39.47 -10.64 2.56
C LEU A 936 40.79 -10.72 3.36
N HIS A 937 41.09 -11.86 3.98
CA HIS A 937 42.36 -12.08 4.70
C HIS A 937 43.56 -12.24 3.77
N ASN A 938 43.32 -12.67 2.53
CA ASN A 938 44.34 -12.91 1.51
C ASN A 938 44.57 -11.69 0.60
N ILE A 939 43.94 -10.54 0.87
CA ILE A 939 44.20 -9.29 0.12
C ILE A 939 45.59 -8.76 0.49
N ASP A 940 46.43 -8.62 -0.52
CA ASP A 940 47.73 -7.96 -0.46
C ASP A 940 47.60 -6.52 0.04
N SER A 941 48.33 -6.19 1.12
CA SER A 941 48.37 -4.86 1.74
C SER A 941 48.89 -3.75 0.82
N ASN A 942 49.58 -4.10 -0.27
CA ASN A 942 49.98 -3.14 -1.30
C ASN A 942 48.82 -2.75 -2.23
N LYS A 943 47.77 -3.60 -2.32
CA LYS A 943 46.62 -3.39 -3.21
C LYS A 943 45.44 -2.71 -2.50
N CYS A 944 45.26 -2.96 -1.20
CA CYS A 944 44.26 -2.28 -0.39
C CYS A 944 44.80 -1.96 1.02
N ASP A 945 44.40 -0.81 1.56
CA ASP A 945 44.78 -0.40 2.89
C ASP A 945 44.13 -1.30 3.97
N MET A 946 44.84 -1.46 5.08
CA MET A 946 44.41 -2.33 6.18
C MET A 946 43.16 -1.82 6.90
N LYS A 947 42.82 -0.51 6.85
CA LYS A 947 41.61 0.02 7.49
C LYS A 947 40.36 -0.42 6.70
N SER A 948 40.40 -0.38 5.37
CA SER A 948 39.31 -0.86 4.50
C SER A 948 39.10 -2.38 4.62
N ILE A 949 40.18 -3.18 4.65
CA ILE A 949 40.08 -4.63 4.88
C ILE A 949 39.46 -4.93 6.27
N ILE A 950 39.86 -4.20 7.31
CA ILE A 950 39.26 -4.35 8.66
C ILE A 950 37.79 -3.93 8.67
N LYS A 951 37.39 -2.84 7.98
CA LYS A 951 35.99 -2.44 7.85
C LYS A 951 35.15 -3.52 7.16
N ALA A 952 35.63 -4.06 6.04
CA ALA A 952 34.99 -5.17 5.33
C ALA A 952 34.87 -6.43 6.21
N THR A 953 35.93 -6.79 6.94
CA THR A 953 35.92 -7.90 7.89
C THR A 953 34.86 -7.69 9.00
N ASN A 954 34.74 -6.48 9.54
CA ASN A 954 33.71 -6.15 10.54
C ASN A 954 32.28 -6.22 9.96
N LEU A 955 32.06 -5.84 8.70
CA LEU A 955 30.76 -5.97 8.03
C LEU A 955 30.33 -7.45 7.92
N CYS A 956 31.26 -8.37 7.65
CA CYS A 956 30.97 -9.80 7.67
C CYS A 956 30.50 -10.25 9.06
N PHE A 957 31.24 -9.89 10.12
CA PHE A 957 30.87 -10.20 11.51
C PHE A 957 29.58 -9.54 12.02
N ALA A 958 29.03 -8.55 11.31
CA ALA A 958 27.72 -7.96 11.65
C ALA A 958 26.55 -8.90 11.28
N GLU A 959 26.68 -9.67 10.20
CA GLU A 959 25.63 -10.55 9.67
C GLU A 959 25.62 -11.91 10.40
N LYS A 960 25.23 -11.88 11.68
CA LYS A 960 25.26 -13.02 12.62
C LYS A 960 24.52 -14.28 12.16
N ASN A 961 23.55 -14.12 11.26
CA ASN A 961 22.75 -15.21 10.72
C ASN A 961 23.51 -16.01 9.64
N VAL A 962 24.54 -15.41 9.04
CA VAL A 962 25.35 -16.01 7.97
C VAL A 962 26.67 -16.54 8.53
N TYR A 963 27.34 -15.76 9.38
CA TYR A 963 28.63 -16.12 9.98
C TYR A 963 28.46 -16.87 11.31
N THR A 964 27.90 -18.07 11.23
CA THR A 964 27.69 -18.96 12.39
C THR A 964 29.00 -19.46 12.99
N SER A 965 28.94 -20.06 14.19
CA SER A 965 30.09 -20.69 14.83
C SER A 965 30.76 -21.79 14.00
N GLU A 966 30.01 -22.47 13.13
CA GLU A 966 30.53 -23.51 12.24
C GLU A 966 31.29 -22.91 11.05
N VAL A 967 30.71 -21.92 10.37
CA VAL A 967 31.35 -21.18 9.27
C VAL A 967 32.66 -20.55 9.75
N LEU A 968 32.63 -19.90 10.92
CA LEU A 968 33.82 -19.28 11.52
C LEU A 968 34.86 -20.32 11.96
N ALA A 969 34.46 -21.51 12.41
CA ALA A 969 35.40 -22.58 12.74
C ALA A 969 36.16 -23.07 11.50
N VAL A 970 35.46 -23.31 10.38
CA VAL A 970 36.08 -23.69 9.10
C VAL A 970 37.04 -22.60 8.59
N VAL A 971 36.62 -21.33 8.64
CA VAL A 971 37.48 -20.20 8.25
C VAL A 971 38.74 -20.12 9.12
N MET A 972 38.61 -20.19 10.45
CA MET A 972 39.76 -20.14 11.35
C MET A 972 40.73 -21.31 11.14
N GLN A 973 40.22 -22.52 10.85
CA GLN A 973 41.07 -23.67 10.50
C GLN A 973 41.84 -23.42 9.20
N GLN A 974 41.16 -23.02 8.12
CA GLN A 974 41.81 -22.82 6.82
C GLN A 974 42.84 -21.66 6.86
N LEU A 975 42.54 -20.56 7.56
CA LEU A 975 43.50 -19.45 7.76
C LEU A 975 44.70 -19.84 8.64
N MET A 976 44.53 -20.75 9.62
CA MET A 976 45.62 -21.31 10.40
C MET A 976 46.49 -22.27 9.56
N GLU A 977 45.91 -22.98 8.60
CA GLU A 977 46.61 -23.96 7.75
C GLU A 977 47.50 -23.31 6.67
N GLN A 978 47.27 -22.05 6.31
CA GLN A 978 48.10 -21.27 5.38
C GLN A 978 49.56 -21.01 5.86
N SER A 979 50.44 -20.70 4.90
CA SER A 979 51.83 -20.29 5.13
C SER A 979 52.29 -19.34 4.01
N PRO A 980 52.69 -18.08 4.30
CA PRO A 980 52.75 -17.43 5.61
C PRO A 980 51.37 -17.27 6.29
N LEU A 981 51.36 -16.98 7.59
CA LEU A 981 50.12 -16.78 8.34
C LEU A 981 49.49 -15.39 8.06
N PRO A 982 48.18 -15.29 7.77
CA PRO A 982 47.51 -14.01 7.53
C PRO A 982 47.59 -13.04 8.71
N MET A 983 47.90 -11.77 8.44
CA MET A 983 48.11 -10.75 9.48
C MET A 983 46.87 -10.52 10.36
N LEU A 984 45.66 -10.70 9.81
CA LEU A 984 44.39 -10.51 10.51
C LEU A 984 43.87 -11.78 11.23
N LEU A 985 44.51 -12.95 11.08
CA LEU A 985 44.06 -14.23 11.64
C LEU A 985 43.66 -14.10 13.13
N MET A 986 44.55 -13.59 13.98
CA MET A 986 44.26 -13.50 15.41
C MET A 986 43.22 -12.43 15.78
N ARG A 987 42.98 -11.42 14.94
CA ARG A 987 41.83 -10.52 15.11
C ARG A 987 40.53 -11.29 14.93
N THR A 988 40.44 -12.06 13.85
CA THR A 988 39.29 -12.90 13.49
C THR A 988 39.05 -14.01 14.52
N VAL A 989 40.10 -14.62 15.08
CA VAL A 989 40.00 -15.58 16.20
C VAL A 989 39.42 -14.91 17.46
N ILE A 990 39.96 -13.75 17.87
CA ILE A 990 39.45 -13.02 19.05
C ILE A 990 38.01 -12.54 18.85
N GLN A 991 37.67 -12.07 17.64
CA GLN A 991 36.33 -11.57 17.30
C GLN A 991 35.30 -12.71 17.24
N SER A 992 35.64 -13.85 16.63
CA SER A 992 34.79 -15.06 16.62
C SER A 992 34.55 -15.58 18.03
N LEU A 993 35.57 -15.60 18.89
CA LEU A 993 35.43 -16.07 20.27
C LEU A 993 34.60 -15.11 21.15
N SER A 994 34.75 -13.79 20.95
CA SER A 994 33.93 -12.77 21.62
C SER A 994 32.46 -12.81 21.18
N MET A 995 32.17 -13.38 20.01
CA MET A 995 30.83 -13.53 19.44
C MET A 995 30.19 -14.87 19.79
N TYR A 996 31.00 -15.94 19.86
CA TYR A 996 30.58 -17.30 20.19
C TYR A 996 31.53 -17.94 21.23
N PRO A 997 31.35 -17.66 22.54
CA PRO A 997 32.23 -18.18 23.59
C PRO A 997 32.37 -19.71 23.64
N ARG A 998 31.36 -20.45 23.12
CA ARG A 998 31.40 -21.92 22.96
C ARG A 998 32.56 -22.41 22.09
N LEU A 999 33.15 -21.56 21.25
CA LEU A 999 34.34 -21.89 20.45
C LEU A 999 35.64 -21.97 21.27
N GLY A 1000 35.64 -21.65 22.57
CA GLY A 1000 36.84 -21.60 23.41
C GLY A 1000 37.75 -22.83 23.29
N GLY A 1001 37.20 -24.05 23.43
CA GLY A 1001 37.98 -25.29 23.29
C GLY A 1001 38.56 -25.51 21.88
N PHE A 1002 37.85 -25.08 20.83
CA PHE A 1002 38.35 -25.12 19.46
C PHE A 1002 39.46 -24.09 19.23
N VAL A 1003 39.34 -22.90 19.81
CA VAL A 1003 40.38 -21.86 19.78
C VAL A 1003 41.63 -22.31 20.53
N MET A 1004 41.52 -23.04 21.65
CA MET A 1004 42.69 -23.63 22.33
C MET A 1004 43.46 -24.58 21.42
N ASN A 1005 42.76 -25.43 20.66
CA ASN A 1005 43.38 -26.33 19.68
C ASN A 1005 44.07 -25.56 18.52
N ILE A 1006 43.51 -24.43 18.09
CA ILE A 1006 44.16 -23.53 17.12
C ILE A 1006 45.43 -22.91 17.73
N LEU A 1007 45.36 -22.38 18.96
CA LEU A 1007 46.52 -21.77 19.62
C LEU A 1007 47.65 -22.80 19.81
N ALA A 1008 47.35 -24.02 20.24
CA ALA A 1008 48.33 -25.12 20.34
C ALA A 1008 48.98 -25.43 18.98
N ARG A 1009 48.21 -25.50 17.88
CA ARG A 1009 48.75 -25.70 16.52
C ARG A 1009 49.60 -24.52 16.03
N LEU A 1010 49.28 -23.29 16.44
CA LEU A 1010 50.06 -22.09 16.11
C LEU A 1010 51.45 -22.08 16.80
N ILE A 1011 51.61 -22.74 17.96
CA ILE A 1011 52.92 -22.97 18.60
C ILE A 1011 53.81 -23.83 17.69
N VAL A 1012 53.27 -24.91 17.12
CA VAL A 1012 54.01 -25.79 16.19
C VAL A 1012 54.45 -25.02 14.93
N LYS A 1013 53.63 -24.07 14.45
CA LYS A 1013 53.95 -23.15 13.34
C LYS A 1013 54.87 -21.97 13.73
N GLN A 1014 55.43 -21.94 14.94
CA GLN A 1014 56.32 -20.88 15.42
C GLN A 1014 55.73 -19.47 15.29
N VAL A 1015 54.49 -19.26 15.75
CA VAL A 1015 53.74 -18.00 15.64
C VAL A 1015 54.49 -16.74 16.10
N TRP A 1016 55.48 -16.85 17.00
CA TRP A 1016 56.37 -15.75 17.41
C TRP A 1016 57.21 -15.15 16.27
N ASN A 1017 57.40 -15.86 15.16
CA ASN A 1017 58.07 -15.34 13.96
C ASN A 1017 57.23 -14.30 13.19
N TYR A 1018 55.95 -14.12 13.55
CA TYR A 1018 55.01 -13.19 12.90
C TYR A 1018 54.53 -12.11 13.90
N PRO A 1019 55.22 -10.96 14.06
CA PRO A 1019 55.05 -10.06 15.21
C PRO A 1019 53.60 -9.58 15.48
N LYS A 1020 52.82 -9.31 14.44
CA LYS A 1020 51.40 -8.90 14.58
C LYS A 1020 50.48 -10.06 14.96
N VAL A 1021 50.75 -11.26 14.46
CA VAL A 1021 50.00 -12.48 14.81
C VAL A 1021 50.36 -12.91 16.24
N TRP A 1022 51.64 -12.81 16.62
CA TRP A 1022 52.12 -13.05 18.00
C TRP A 1022 51.47 -12.12 19.03
N GLU A 1023 51.33 -10.82 18.73
CA GLU A 1023 50.60 -9.90 19.60
C GLU A 1023 49.13 -10.34 19.82
N GLY A 1024 48.46 -10.77 18.74
CA GLY A 1024 47.11 -11.31 18.83
C GLY A 1024 47.04 -12.63 19.59
N PHE A 1025 48.04 -13.51 19.44
CA PHE A 1025 48.16 -14.76 20.19
C PHE A 1025 48.21 -14.49 21.71
N VAL A 1026 49.10 -13.59 22.15
CA VAL A 1026 49.22 -13.21 23.58
C VAL A 1026 47.93 -12.58 24.12
N LYS A 1027 47.32 -11.66 23.36
CA LYS A 1027 46.03 -11.04 23.73
C LYS A 1027 44.88 -12.05 23.79
N CYS A 1028 44.89 -13.08 22.95
CA CYS A 1028 43.91 -14.16 22.99
C CYS A 1028 44.10 -15.01 24.26
N CYS A 1029 45.33 -15.41 24.60
CA CYS A 1029 45.65 -16.13 25.84
C CYS A 1029 45.26 -15.32 27.10
N GLN A 1030 45.49 -14.00 27.12
CA GLN A 1030 45.07 -13.10 28.19
C GLN A 1030 43.54 -13.10 28.39
N ARG A 1031 42.75 -13.07 27.30
CA ARG A 1031 41.28 -13.05 27.36
C ARG A 1031 40.63 -14.39 27.67
N THR A 1032 41.40 -15.47 27.77
CA THR A 1032 40.89 -16.85 27.87
C THR A 1032 41.45 -17.62 29.07
N ARG A 1033 41.90 -16.89 30.08
CA ARG A 1033 42.21 -17.45 31.41
C ARG A 1033 40.94 -18.08 32.02
N PRO A 1034 41.02 -19.23 32.71
CA PRO A 1034 42.21 -20.05 32.95
C PRO A 1034 42.53 -21.05 31.82
N GLN A 1035 41.64 -21.25 30.84
CA GLN A 1035 41.76 -22.29 29.80
C GLN A 1035 43.09 -22.22 29.03
N SER A 1036 43.58 -21.00 28.74
CA SER A 1036 44.84 -20.73 28.05
C SER A 1036 46.10 -21.19 28.78
N TYR A 1037 46.05 -21.45 30.09
CA TYR A 1037 47.20 -21.93 30.86
C TYR A 1037 47.75 -23.26 30.32
N SER A 1038 46.86 -24.15 29.86
CA SER A 1038 47.21 -25.41 29.21
C SER A 1038 48.03 -25.25 27.92
N VAL A 1039 47.85 -24.13 27.20
CA VAL A 1039 48.54 -23.81 25.95
C VAL A 1039 49.81 -23.00 26.21
N LEU A 1040 49.82 -22.11 27.21
CA LEU A 1040 51.03 -21.39 27.62
C LEU A 1040 52.13 -22.35 28.12
N LEU A 1041 51.74 -23.47 28.76
CA LEU A 1041 52.67 -24.54 29.18
C LEU A 1041 53.25 -25.37 28.02
N GLN A 1042 52.82 -25.14 26.77
CA GLN A 1042 53.40 -25.75 25.57
C GLN A 1042 54.42 -24.84 24.85
N LEU A 1043 54.60 -23.60 25.30
CA LEU A 1043 55.57 -22.67 24.71
C LEU A 1043 57.01 -23.00 25.12
N PRO A 1044 58.01 -22.85 24.24
CA PRO A 1044 59.42 -22.86 24.64
C PRO A 1044 59.69 -21.79 25.71
N HIS A 1045 60.51 -22.12 26.72
CA HIS A 1045 60.79 -21.24 27.88
C HIS A 1045 61.17 -19.79 27.50
N ASN A 1046 61.97 -19.61 26.44
CA ASN A 1046 62.34 -18.28 25.91
C ASN A 1046 61.15 -17.47 25.36
N GLN A 1047 60.12 -18.13 24.83
CA GLN A 1047 58.90 -17.45 24.36
C GLN A 1047 57.91 -17.25 25.51
N LEU A 1048 57.81 -18.18 26.48
CA LEU A 1048 57.04 -17.95 27.71
C LEU A 1048 57.55 -16.73 28.48
N LYS A 1049 58.87 -16.56 28.58
CA LYS A 1049 59.48 -15.35 29.17
C LYS A 1049 58.98 -14.07 28.47
N ARG A 1050 58.96 -14.06 27.13
CA ARG A 1050 58.44 -12.95 26.32
C ARG A 1050 56.93 -12.71 26.48
N VAL A 1051 56.15 -13.73 26.87
CA VAL A 1051 54.75 -13.55 27.25
C VAL A 1051 54.66 -12.79 28.59
N PHE A 1052 55.47 -13.15 29.59
CA PHE A 1052 55.49 -12.42 30.87
C PHE A 1052 56.09 -11.01 30.77
N GLU A 1053 57.09 -10.81 29.91
CA GLU A 1053 57.64 -9.47 29.60
C GLU A 1053 56.57 -8.52 29.00
N ARG A 1054 55.49 -9.06 28.41
CA ARG A 1054 54.38 -8.29 27.82
C ARG A 1054 53.07 -8.32 28.63
N CYS A 1055 52.89 -9.33 29.50
CA CYS A 1055 51.72 -9.51 30.36
C CYS A 1055 52.15 -10.11 31.71
N PRO A 1056 52.82 -9.35 32.60
CA PRO A 1056 53.38 -9.86 33.85
C PRO A 1056 52.31 -10.44 34.79
N GLU A 1057 51.10 -9.88 34.75
CA GLU A 1057 49.87 -10.36 35.41
C GLU A 1057 49.51 -11.84 35.13
N MET A 1058 50.06 -12.49 34.10
CA MET A 1058 49.81 -13.92 33.84
C MET A 1058 50.70 -14.85 34.66
N ARG A 1059 51.81 -14.35 35.23
CA ARG A 1059 52.83 -15.18 35.86
C ARG A 1059 52.33 -15.83 37.14
N GLU A 1060 51.76 -15.04 38.03
CA GLU A 1060 51.31 -15.52 39.35
C GLU A 1060 50.10 -16.48 39.23
N PRO A 1061 49.03 -16.20 38.45
CA PRO A 1061 47.95 -17.16 38.26
C PRO A 1061 48.38 -18.46 37.55
N LEU A 1062 49.35 -18.40 36.63
CA LEU A 1062 49.87 -19.60 35.96
C LEU A 1062 50.76 -20.43 36.90
N LEU A 1063 51.54 -19.78 37.76
CA LEU A 1063 52.30 -20.43 38.83
C LEU A 1063 51.35 -21.14 39.82
N GLN A 1064 50.29 -20.46 40.27
CA GLN A 1064 49.28 -21.07 41.16
C GLN A 1064 48.55 -22.26 40.50
N HIS A 1065 48.26 -22.19 39.20
CA HIS A 1065 47.69 -23.30 38.43
C HIS A 1065 48.66 -24.48 38.25
N VAL A 1066 49.98 -24.25 38.22
CA VAL A 1066 51.00 -25.31 38.22
C VAL A 1066 51.18 -25.92 39.63
N LEU A 1067 51.07 -25.10 40.68
CA LEU A 1067 51.18 -25.57 42.06
C LEU A 1067 49.99 -26.43 42.51
N SER A 1068 48.82 -26.30 41.87
CA SER A 1068 47.65 -27.17 42.12
C SER A 1068 47.65 -28.49 41.34
N PHE A 1069 48.65 -28.74 40.48
CA PHE A 1069 48.81 -30.01 39.78
C PHE A 1069 49.25 -31.15 40.73
N THR A 1070 48.93 -32.39 40.37
CA THR A 1070 49.45 -33.57 41.07
C THR A 1070 50.97 -33.71 40.88
N PRO A 1071 51.71 -34.38 41.79
CA PRO A 1071 53.17 -34.53 41.67
C PRO A 1071 53.63 -35.17 40.35
N HIS A 1072 52.83 -36.09 39.79
CA HIS A 1072 53.12 -36.70 38.50
C HIS A 1072 52.99 -35.72 37.32
N GLN A 1073 52.02 -34.80 37.38
CA GLN A 1073 51.85 -33.75 36.36
C GLN A 1073 52.93 -32.67 36.45
N GLN A 1074 53.37 -32.32 37.67
CA GLN A 1074 54.47 -31.38 37.88
C GLN A 1074 55.80 -31.92 37.29
N ALA A 1075 56.03 -33.23 37.37
CA ALA A 1075 57.20 -33.89 36.77
C ALA A 1075 57.26 -33.83 35.22
N HIS A 1076 56.17 -33.45 34.54
CA HIS A 1076 56.18 -33.21 33.08
C HIS A 1076 56.54 -31.76 32.69
N ILE A 1077 56.69 -30.85 33.66
CA ILE A 1077 57.13 -29.48 33.40
C ILE A 1077 58.65 -29.43 33.42
N THR A 1078 59.27 -28.87 32.38
CA THR A 1078 60.73 -28.77 32.26
C THR A 1078 61.30 -27.83 33.33
N PRO A 1079 62.41 -28.15 34.02
CA PRO A 1079 63.00 -27.29 35.06
C PRO A 1079 63.21 -25.84 34.62
N SER A 1080 63.77 -25.62 33.43
CA SER A 1080 63.97 -24.28 32.84
C SER A 1080 62.69 -23.49 32.53
N MET A 1081 61.52 -24.14 32.57
CA MET A 1081 60.21 -23.51 32.49
C MET A 1081 59.67 -23.17 33.90
N MET A 1082 60.00 -24.00 34.89
CA MET A 1082 59.76 -23.71 36.30
C MET A 1082 60.60 -22.52 36.78
N ASP A 1083 61.88 -22.42 36.40
CA ASP A 1083 62.73 -21.24 36.65
C ASP A 1083 62.09 -19.95 36.11
N VAL A 1084 61.54 -20.02 34.89
CA VAL A 1084 60.85 -18.89 34.22
C VAL A 1084 59.50 -18.55 34.89
N LEU A 1085 58.95 -19.42 35.73
CA LEU A 1085 57.80 -19.14 36.62
C LEU A 1085 58.26 -18.63 38.00
N GLU A 1086 59.26 -19.24 38.63
CA GLU A 1086 59.61 -19.02 40.04
C GLU A 1086 60.58 -17.87 40.34
N ALA A 1087 61.28 -17.32 39.35
CA ALA A 1087 62.30 -16.26 39.49
C ALA A 1087 61.83 -14.89 40.05
N HIS A 1088 60.76 -14.84 40.85
CA HIS A 1088 60.37 -13.71 41.70
C HIS A 1088 60.14 -14.07 43.19
N LYS A 1089 60.34 -15.34 43.60
CA LYS A 1089 60.31 -15.74 45.03
C LYS A 1089 61.42 -15.04 45.82
N LYS A 1090 61.07 -14.11 46.71
CA LYS A 1090 61.98 -13.60 47.76
C LYS A 1090 62.26 -14.70 48.80
N PRO A 1091 63.52 -14.93 49.21
CA PRO A 1091 63.84 -15.93 50.23
C PRO A 1091 63.81 -15.38 51.68
N PRO A 1092 63.17 -16.08 52.64
CA PRO A 1092 63.60 -16.15 54.05
C PRO A 1092 64.76 -17.19 54.19
N PRO A 1093 65.30 -17.57 55.38
CA PRO A 1093 64.97 -17.25 56.79
C PRO A 1093 66.23 -16.69 57.56
N LYS A 1094 66.37 -16.61 58.92
CA LYS A 1094 66.34 -17.62 60.00
C LYS A 1094 66.28 -17.00 61.43
N PRO A 1095 65.83 -17.75 62.46
CA PRO A 1095 65.85 -17.35 63.88
C PRO A 1095 67.01 -17.96 64.71
N VAL A 1096 67.33 -17.34 65.86
CA VAL A 1096 68.05 -17.91 67.03
C VAL A 1096 67.58 -17.19 68.31
N GLU A 1097 67.57 -17.88 69.45
CA GLU A 1097 67.20 -17.40 70.81
C GLU A 1097 68.46 -17.27 71.72
N PRO A 1098 68.39 -16.94 73.02
CA PRO A 1098 67.77 -15.79 73.71
C PRO A 1098 68.77 -15.05 74.66
N GLU A 1099 68.23 -14.26 75.60
CA GLU A 1099 68.83 -13.71 76.85
C GLU A 1099 69.60 -12.35 76.86
N LYS A 1100 68.90 -11.35 77.43
CA LYS A 1100 69.27 -10.47 78.57
C LYS A 1100 70.46 -9.47 78.55
N GLU A 1101 70.06 -8.21 78.81
CA GLU A 1101 70.58 -7.28 79.85
C GLU A 1101 71.80 -6.33 79.62
N ILE A 1102 71.49 -5.02 79.76
CA ILE A 1102 72.22 -3.95 80.51
C ILE A 1102 73.22 -2.99 79.78
N GLU A 1103 72.76 -1.72 79.67
CA GLU A 1103 73.42 -0.38 79.83
C GLU A 1103 74.47 0.27 78.86
N ALA A 1104 74.44 1.62 78.88
CA ALA A 1104 75.49 2.65 78.55
C ALA A 1104 76.05 2.75 77.09
N VAL A 1105 75.78 3.76 76.23
CA VAL A 1105 75.86 5.26 76.35
C VAL A 1105 77.21 5.71 76.93
N PRO A 1106 78.08 6.54 76.28
CA PRO A 1106 77.73 7.81 75.59
C PRO A 1106 78.47 8.24 74.27
N GLU A 1107 77.85 9.22 73.60
CA GLU A 1107 78.37 10.46 72.94
C GLU A 1107 79.66 10.52 72.07
N LEU A 1108 79.56 11.17 70.89
CA LEU A 1108 79.93 12.59 70.62
C LEU A 1108 79.65 12.87 69.11
N VAL A 1109 78.71 13.70 68.64
CA VAL A 1109 78.34 15.13 68.87
C VAL A 1109 79.09 16.12 67.96
N ALA A 1110 78.35 16.69 67.00
CA ALA A 1110 78.54 17.98 66.31
C ALA A 1110 77.25 18.26 65.47
N GLU A 1111 76.19 18.75 66.10
CA GLU A 1111 75.75 20.16 66.10
C GLU A 1111 74.85 20.58 64.90
N VAL A 1112 73.55 20.75 65.22
CA VAL A 1112 72.53 21.53 64.49
C VAL A 1112 72.47 22.93 65.15
N PRO A 1113 71.92 24.00 64.51
CA PRO A 1113 70.46 24.28 64.51
C PRO A 1113 69.97 25.01 63.22
N GLN A 1114 68.73 25.48 62.99
CA GLN A 1114 67.29 25.26 63.34
C GLN A 1114 66.49 26.27 62.45
N THR A 1115 65.17 26.22 62.16
CA THR A 1115 64.05 25.27 62.38
C THR A 1115 63.23 25.24 61.04
N GLU A 1116 61.90 25.33 60.79
CA GLU A 1116 60.55 25.25 61.44
C GLU A 1116 59.53 25.07 60.27
N SER A 1117 58.29 24.55 60.35
CA SER A 1117 57.50 23.93 61.43
C SER A 1117 56.45 22.94 60.84
N THR A 1118 55.96 22.02 61.68
CA THR A 1118 54.77 21.14 61.55
C THR A 1118 53.53 21.83 62.23
N PRO A 1119 52.25 21.33 62.20
CA PRO A 1119 51.88 19.91 62.23
C PRO A 1119 50.53 19.39 61.64
N ASP A 1120 50.49 18.04 61.65
CA ASP A 1120 49.37 17.11 61.91
C ASP A 1120 48.30 17.60 62.93
N PRO A 1121 47.06 17.04 62.98
CA PRO A 1121 46.87 15.81 63.79
C PRO A 1121 45.71 14.83 63.42
N GLU A 1122 45.86 13.56 63.85
CA GLU A 1122 44.93 12.70 64.67
C GLU A 1122 43.39 12.69 64.45
N GLN A 1123 42.58 11.66 64.76
CA GLN A 1123 42.65 10.30 65.36
C GLN A 1123 41.30 9.59 64.95
N ASN A 1124 41.22 8.31 64.51
CA ASN A 1124 41.29 7.02 65.23
C ASN A 1124 39.94 6.49 65.84
N LYS A 1125 39.69 5.16 65.67
CA LYS A 1125 38.81 4.20 66.42
C LYS A 1125 37.44 3.72 65.87
N LEU A 1126 37.36 2.37 65.71
CA LEU A 1126 36.32 1.40 66.17
C LEU A 1126 34.86 1.53 65.61
N GLN A 1127 34.04 0.47 65.48
CA GLN A 1127 34.17 -0.97 65.79
C GLN A 1127 33.30 -1.84 64.84
N ASN A 1128 33.36 -3.18 64.96
CA ASN A 1128 32.63 -4.16 64.11
C ASN A 1128 31.12 -4.21 64.38
N GLU A 1129 30.34 -4.70 63.40
CA GLU A 1129 29.52 -5.92 63.56
C GLU A 1129 29.20 -6.58 62.19
N GLU A 1130 28.54 -7.74 62.19
CA GLU A 1130 28.48 -8.70 61.06
C GLU A 1130 27.07 -8.86 60.43
N GLU A 1131 26.98 -9.73 59.41
CA GLU A 1131 25.76 -10.45 58.97
C GLU A 1131 24.73 -9.69 58.08
N PRO A 1132 23.75 -10.36 57.41
CA PRO A 1132 23.92 -10.56 55.96
C PRO A 1132 22.68 -10.31 55.05
N MET A 1133 22.93 -10.48 53.74
CA MET A 1133 22.00 -10.96 52.69
C MET A 1133 20.78 -10.12 52.25
N GLU A 1134 20.82 -9.79 50.95
CA GLU A 1134 19.73 -9.83 49.95
C GLU A 1134 18.73 -8.66 49.71
N GLN A 1135 18.52 -8.44 48.40
CA GLN A 1135 17.36 -7.90 47.65
C GLN A 1135 17.03 -6.38 47.58
N GLU A 1136 17.15 -5.90 46.32
CA GLU A 1136 16.36 -4.86 45.61
C GLU A 1136 16.30 -3.39 46.11
N GLY A 1137 15.82 -2.48 45.23
CA GLY A 1137 15.82 -1.01 45.40
C GLY A 1137 17.06 -0.34 44.79
N ALA A 1138 17.12 0.23 43.57
CA ALA A 1138 16.14 0.90 42.70
C ALA A 1138 15.89 2.40 42.99
N VAL A 1139 15.43 3.12 41.95
CA VAL A 1139 14.93 4.52 41.94
C VAL A 1139 15.97 5.66 41.95
N ALA A 1140 16.26 6.12 40.73
CA ALA A 1140 16.20 7.51 40.23
C ALA A 1140 17.10 8.63 40.78
N GLU A 1141 17.26 9.62 39.90
CA GLU A 1141 17.85 10.93 40.12
C GLU A 1141 16.95 11.80 41.04
N VAL A 1142 17.58 12.75 41.73
CA VAL A 1142 16.88 13.93 42.26
C VAL A 1142 17.23 15.11 41.36
N GLU A 1143 16.25 16.00 41.15
CA GLU A 1143 16.35 17.25 40.39
C GLU A 1143 17.58 18.08 40.83
N THR A 1144 18.22 18.87 39.96
CA THR A 1144 17.74 20.25 39.69
C THR A 1144 18.56 20.99 38.62
N ALA A 1145 17.83 21.65 37.70
CA ALA A 1145 18.00 23.02 37.21
C ALA A 1145 19.32 23.60 36.63
N ALA A 1146 19.11 24.60 35.76
CA ALA A 1146 19.94 25.80 35.49
C ALA A 1146 21.03 25.79 34.39
N ALA A 1147 20.58 26.15 33.18
CA ALA A 1147 20.91 27.41 32.50
C ALA A 1147 22.25 27.62 31.72
N CYS A 1148 22.22 28.71 30.93
CA CYS A 1148 23.31 29.42 30.22
C CYS A 1148 23.91 28.78 28.95
N GLU A 1149 23.37 29.21 27.80
CA GLU A 1149 24.08 29.91 26.71
C GLU A 1149 25.51 29.49 26.32
N GLU A 1150 25.68 29.11 25.05
CA GLU A 1150 27.00 29.10 24.39
C GLU A 1150 27.44 30.54 24.06
N ALA A 1151 28.64 30.95 24.50
CA ALA A 1151 29.28 32.20 24.11
C ALA A 1151 30.73 31.96 23.65
N SER A 1152 31.07 32.46 22.45
CA SER A 1152 32.32 32.16 21.75
C SER A 1152 33.55 32.87 22.33
N PRO A 1153 34.74 32.25 22.31
CA PRO A 1153 36.02 32.95 22.47
C PRO A 1153 36.53 33.54 21.14
N PRO A 1154 37.41 34.58 21.15
CA PRO A 1154 37.80 35.36 19.97
C PRO A 1154 39.35 35.30 19.72
N PRO A 1155 40.01 36.29 19.08
CA PRO A 1155 39.93 36.66 17.66
C PRO A 1155 41.30 36.60 16.93
N GLU A 1156 41.32 36.86 15.62
CA GLU A 1156 42.53 37.19 14.85
C GLU A 1156 42.80 38.71 14.84
N ALA A 1157 44.07 39.13 14.76
CA ALA A 1157 44.58 40.21 13.88
C ALA A 1157 46.04 40.63 14.21
N GLU A 1158 46.91 40.73 13.19
CA GLU A 1158 47.76 41.90 12.87
C GLU A 1158 48.68 41.60 11.65
N GLU A 1159 48.20 42.04 10.47
CA GLU A 1159 48.86 42.89 9.43
C GLU A 1159 50.42 42.97 9.23
N PRO A 1160 50.92 43.52 8.07
CA PRO A 1160 50.35 43.59 6.70
C PRO A 1160 51.39 43.44 5.54
N MET A 1161 50.94 43.71 4.28
CA MET A 1161 51.72 44.07 3.06
C MET A 1161 52.56 42.94 2.40
N GLU A 1162 52.90 42.98 1.10
CA GLU A 1162 52.90 44.08 0.10
C GLU A 1162 52.43 43.61 -1.32
N GLU A 1163 52.19 44.55 -2.25
CA GLU A 1163 51.71 44.27 -3.63
C GLU A 1163 52.84 43.96 -4.65
N SER A 1164 52.53 43.25 -5.76
CA SER A 1164 52.48 43.85 -7.13
C SER A 1164 52.73 42.88 -8.33
N ALA A 1165 52.00 43.17 -9.42
CA ALA A 1165 52.28 43.09 -10.86
C ALA A 1165 53.04 41.93 -11.57
N GLN A 1166 52.47 41.57 -12.74
CA GLN A 1166 53.04 40.95 -13.96
C GLN A 1166 54.29 41.72 -14.52
N PRO A 1167 55.15 41.14 -15.42
CA PRO A 1167 54.76 40.43 -16.66
C PRO A 1167 55.70 39.31 -17.21
N GLU A 1168 55.35 38.76 -18.39
CA GLU A 1168 56.21 37.94 -19.28
C GLU A 1168 57.34 38.78 -19.94
N PRO A 1169 58.45 38.19 -20.45
CA PRO A 1169 58.46 37.77 -21.88
C PRO A 1169 59.42 36.61 -22.32
N THR A 1170 59.05 35.92 -23.41
CA THR A 1170 59.84 35.30 -24.53
C THR A 1170 61.22 34.63 -24.35
N GLU A 1171 61.35 33.38 -24.85
CA GLU A 1171 62.30 32.78 -25.86
C GLU A 1171 63.76 33.31 -26.05
N PRO A 1172 64.77 32.51 -26.56
CA PRO A 1172 64.64 31.57 -27.72
C PRO A 1172 65.60 30.32 -27.85
N THR A 1173 65.36 29.48 -28.88
CA THR A 1173 66.33 28.62 -29.68
C THR A 1173 67.12 27.46 -28.99
N GLU A 1174 67.68 26.41 -29.66
CA GLU A 1174 67.92 26.09 -31.09
C GLU A 1174 68.11 24.55 -31.39
N GLN A 1175 68.00 24.16 -32.67
CA GLN A 1175 68.64 23.01 -33.42
C GLN A 1175 68.32 21.51 -33.16
N ASP A 1176 67.88 20.82 -34.25
CA ASP A 1176 68.10 19.38 -34.57
C ASP A 1176 69.53 19.14 -35.14
N PRO A 1177 69.98 17.87 -35.35
CA PRO A 1177 70.03 17.38 -36.76
C PRO A 1177 69.91 15.84 -37.00
N GLU A 1178 69.74 15.48 -38.29
CA GLU A 1178 69.98 14.15 -38.95
C GLU A 1178 69.10 12.91 -38.57
N ALA A 1179 68.80 11.96 -39.47
CA ALA A 1179 68.74 11.97 -40.96
C ALA A 1179 67.96 10.75 -41.54
N GLU A 1180 67.16 11.02 -42.56
CA GLU A 1180 66.88 10.28 -43.81
C GLU A 1180 67.08 8.73 -43.91
N ALA A 1181 66.01 8.04 -44.37
CA ALA A 1181 66.12 7.00 -45.43
C ALA A 1181 64.76 6.70 -46.12
N GLU A 1182 64.79 6.70 -47.45
CA GLU A 1182 63.91 6.03 -48.44
C GLU A 1182 62.36 6.19 -48.41
N THR A 1183 61.87 6.74 -49.52
CA THR A 1183 60.45 6.84 -49.94
C THR A 1183 60.26 6.11 -51.28
N GLN A 1184 59.02 6.10 -51.80
CA GLN A 1184 58.61 5.61 -53.14
C GLN A 1184 58.48 4.07 -53.26
N ALA A 1185 57.56 3.48 -54.03
CA ALA A 1185 56.43 3.99 -54.85
C ALA A 1185 55.19 3.07 -54.60
N GLU A 1186 53.99 3.21 -55.18
CA GLU A 1186 53.54 3.69 -56.50
C GLU A 1186 52.17 4.40 -56.45
N ALA A 1187 51.75 5.02 -57.56
CA ALA A 1187 50.44 5.64 -57.72
C ALA A 1187 49.90 5.48 -59.16
N GLU A 1188 48.72 4.87 -59.31
CA GLU A 1188 47.92 4.72 -60.55
C GLU A 1188 46.51 4.21 -60.14
N VAL A 1189 45.36 4.38 -60.85
CA VAL A 1189 45.02 4.97 -62.16
C VAL A 1189 43.77 5.88 -62.03
N LYS A 1190 43.49 6.68 -63.07
CA LYS A 1190 42.31 7.54 -63.28
C LYS A 1190 40.94 6.82 -63.27
N ALA A 1191 39.95 7.62 -62.86
CA ALA A 1191 38.51 7.66 -63.19
C ALA A 1191 37.92 6.85 -64.37
N GLU A 1192 36.64 6.50 -64.23
CA GLU A 1192 35.66 6.61 -65.32
C GLU A 1192 34.23 6.97 -64.85
N ALA A 1193 33.33 7.20 -65.81
CA ALA A 1193 32.00 7.86 -65.82
C ALA A 1193 30.97 7.44 -64.75
N ALA A 1194 29.93 8.21 -64.38
CA ALA A 1194 29.23 9.38 -64.98
C ALA A 1194 28.16 9.10 -66.08
N ALA A 1195 27.01 8.51 -65.69
CA ALA A 1195 25.72 8.52 -66.40
C ALA A 1195 24.59 8.02 -65.46
N ALA A 1196 23.29 8.32 -65.61
CA ALA A 1196 22.54 9.44 -66.22
C ALA A 1196 21.03 9.30 -65.83
N SER A 1197 20.21 10.35 -66.00
CA SER A 1197 18.74 10.42 -65.65
C SER A 1197 18.43 10.22 -64.14
N GLY A 1198 17.32 10.68 -63.56
CA GLY A 1198 15.99 11.07 -64.08
C GLY A 1198 14.93 10.07 -63.56
N THR A 1199 13.71 10.44 -63.14
CA THR A 1199 12.99 11.73 -63.22
C THR A 1199 11.89 11.80 -62.12
N GLU A 1200 11.16 12.91 -62.10
CA GLU A 1200 9.87 13.26 -61.46
C GLU A 1200 8.92 12.16 -60.88
N ALA A 1201 8.38 12.51 -59.68
CA ALA A 1201 6.94 12.54 -59.31
C ALA A 1201 6.10 11.27 -58.97
N ASP A 1202 5.00 11.56 -58.27
CA ASP A 1202 3.74 10.82 -58.00
C ASP A 1202 3.78 9.39 -57.39
N GLU A 1203 3.62 9.30 -56.05
CA GLU A 1203 2.31 9.14 -55.37
C GLU A 1203 2.36 9.62 -53.90
#